data_AF-A0A7S3PL48-F1
#
_entry.id   AF-A0A7S3PL48-F1
#
_cell.length_a   1.000
_cell.length_b   1.000
_cell.length_c   1.000
_cell.angle_alpha   90.00
_cell.angle_beta   90.00
_cell.angle_gamma   90.00
#
_symmetry.space_group_name_H-M   'P 1'
#
loop_
_entity.id
_entity.type
_entity.pdbx_description
1 polymer ?
#
loop_
_entity_poly.entity_id
_entity_poly.type
_entity_poly.pdbx_seq_one_letter_code
_entity_poly.pdbx_strand_id
1 'polypeptide(L)'
;MKNTSRKRKKRIHDLETELERSKEMEKTLKAQLEGSANAQGLEHENSQLKSKLAEAEADLNLQKEKVKKVDKLTKLNKDLQTNNTQLVRLGKTLRKKAKAFERDAEDAWKSLELERELSKRLEGLISNSNVGINGVANYASTKKQEETIQELNLKVEELTADLNSKQEEFDAALKSKSETGEQELRHEVKELEADLSKCTEKTTALSVEVEEKDSIAKELGELKSRFDAVNEEFEETQISLRELQEGKQELKSKVAKAVEDAKKCEENCKEMESLFSVYQKKLEDPALADYLEKKFEWLQNPQVEGVTIAYDKTVKMIGPRLNVTKEKLEQVKKLLEVSSQTLSNAVGKPEYTPLVSGLLTYGILLLPFCFSVCILVRVKRAITLRKTTVWMSLYLCLFSLGALALSKVVKLEPMLALRQHNESAYEFLQLGVAAFGGLYYFCVYLYTFAQITFEGKCTFSFRHVFQLVLPAAVATHYYYHVWLLAMKDKDPDIEVKHWAGYAGIFFFLFLLFTFFTKSNTRIDKKEQENVLPVSQPLNQPLLNQSPTEDMDDVKNDEHSNGVGNSKEKKSKKSKKKKHKHGHKVAEALDNDATLMEFEAIEPEHLMEEVETIAEAATTGESIHDIKKRKAEKKRKKKAKNKLAESYSEDDDDLETQKKG
;
A
#
# COMPACT_ATOMS: atom_id res chain seq x y z
N MET A 1 -27.41 24.63 -10.23
CA MET A 1 -27.83 25.00 -8.85
C MET A 1 -28.77 26.21 -8.78
N LYS A 2 -28.52 27.35 -9.44
CA LYS A 2 -29.45 28.51 -9.37
C LYS A 2 -30.87 28.20 -9.88
N ASN A 3 -31.02 27.44 -10.97
CA ASN A 3 -32.35 27.05 -11.49
C ASN A 3 -33.11 26.09 -10.57
N THR A 4 -32.43 25.19 -9.86
CA THR A 4 -33.07 24.26 -8.92
C THR A 4 -33.51 24.95 -7.63
N SER A 5 -32.76 25.95 -7.15
CA SER A 5 -33.18 26.80 -6.03
C SER A 5 -34.44 27.62 -6.36
N ARG A 6 -34.50 28.25 -7.54
CA ARG A 6 -35.68 29.01 -7.99
C ARG A 6 -36.94 28.13 -8.09
N LYS A 7 -36.83 26.94 -8.68
CA LYS A 7 -37.95 25.98 -8.76
C LYS A 7 -38.46 25.55 -7.38
N ARG A 8 -37.56 25.33 -6.41
CA ARG A 8 -37.95 24.95 -5.04
C ARG A 8 -38.61 26.10 -4.28
N LYS A 9 -38.11 27.33 -4.42
CA LYS A 9 -38.75 28.52 -3.82
C LYS A 9 -40.15 28.76 -4.38
N LYS A 10 -40.32 28.59 -5.70
CA LYS A 10 -41.64 28.64 -6.33
C LYS A 10 -42.59 27.56 -5.76
N ARG A 11 -42.12 26.31 -5.66
CA ARG A 11 -42.93 25.22 -5.06
C ARG A 11 -43.33 25.48 -3.61
N ILE A 12 -42.46 26.08 -2.80
CA ILE A 12 -42.81 26.49 -1.42
C ILE A 12 -43.92 27.54 -1.44
N HIS A 13 -43.80 28.56 -2.28
CA HIS A 13 -44.82 29.59 -2.43
C HIS A 13 -46.17 29.02 -2.90
N ASP A 14 -46.15 28.09 -3.86
CA ASP A 14 -47.34 27.42 -4.36
C ASP A 14 -48.03 26.62 -3.23
N LEU A 15 -47.25 25.89 -2.41
CA LEU A 15 -47.76 25.15 -1.25
C LEU A 15 -48.28 26.07 -0.13
N GLU A 16 -47.64 27.21 0.12
CA GLU A 16 -48.13 28.22 1.07
C GLU A 16 -49.49 28.78 0.62
N THR A 17 -49.64 29.00 -0.68
CA THR A 17 -50.91 29.49 -1.25
C THR A 17 -52.03 28.44 -1.14
N GLU A 18 -51.70 27.17 -1.38
CA GLU A 18 -52.65 26.06 -1.28
C GLU A 18 -53.08 25.78 0.16
N LEU A 19 -52.14 25.93 1.11
CA LEU A 19 -52.42 25.83 2.53
C LEU A 19 -53.39 26.94 3.00
N GLU A 20 -53.18 28.19 2.59
CA GLU A 20 -54.09 29.29 2.95
C GLU A 20 -55.50 29.09 2.39
N ARG A 21 -55.63 28.63 1.14
CA ARG A 21 -56.94 28.28 0.56
C ARG A 21 -57.64 27.18 1.36
N SER A 22 -56.87 26.20 1.83
CA SER A 22 -57.42 25.11 2.65
C SER A 22 -57.89 25.60 4.03
N LYS A 23 -57.17 26.55 4.65
CA LYS A 23 -57.58 27.21 5.90
C LYS A 23 -58.86 28.03 5.72
N GLU A 24 -59.00 28.73 4.60
CA GLU A 24 -60.23 29.45 4.28
C GLU A 24 -61.43 28.51 4.08
N MET A 25 -61.24 27.37 3.39
CA MET A 25 -62.29 26.35 3.22
C MET A 25 -62.71 25.70 4.54
N GLU A 26 -61.76 25.42 5.45
CA GLU A 26 -62.10 24.91 6.79
C GLU A 26 -62.94 25.95 7.56
N LYS A 27 -62.57 27.23 7.46
CA LYS A 27 -63.31 28.32 8.12
C LYS A 27 -64.73 28.48 7.59
N THR A 28 -64.95 28.37 6.28
CA THR A 28 -66.29 28.45 5.69
C THR A 28 -67.16 27.26 6.05
N LEU A 29 -66.60 26.04 6.05
CA LEU A 29 -67.32 24.83 6.47
C LEU A 29 -67.69 24.86 7.95
N LYS A 30 -66.80 25.38 8.80
CA LYS A 30 -67.10 25.57 10.22
C LYS A 30 -68.27 26.54 10.43
N ALA A 31 -68.30 27.64 9.68
CA ALA A 31 -69.43 28.59 9.72
C ALA A 31 -70.74 27.97 9.20
N GLN A 32 -70.69 27.09 8.19
CA GLN A 32 -71.86 26.35 7.69
C GLN A 32 -72.37 25.31 8.69
N LEU A 33 -71.47 24.64 9.41
CA LEU A 33 -71.80 23.69 10.49
C LEU A 33 -72.60 24.34 11.62
N GLU A 34 -72.27 25.58 11.98
CA GLU A 34 -72.96 26.33 13.03
C GLU A 34 -74.41 26.72 12.66
N GLY A 35 -74.78 26.65 11.37
CA GLY A 35 -76.11 27.04 10.87
C GLY A 35 -76.95 25.93 10.24
N SER A 36 -76.47 24.68 10.17
CA SER A 36 -77.10 23.60 9.38
C SER A 36 -77.66 22.47 10.26
N ALA A 37 -78.90 22.05 9.99
CA ALA A 37 -79.51 20.86 10.60
C ALA A 37 -78.91 19.52 10.09
N ASN A 38 -78.08 19.55 9.05
CA ASN A 38 -77.46 18.37 8.44
C ASN A 38 -76.00 18.19 8.92
N ALA A 39 -75.80 18.12 10.23
CA ALA A 39 -74.49 18.20 10.89
C ALA A 39 -73.55 17.02 10.58
N GLN A 40 -74.09 15.80 10.41
CA GLN A 40 -73.26 14.59 10.27
C GLN A 40 -72.46 14.53 8.96
N GLY A 41 -73.03 15.00 7.84
CA GLY A 41 -72.32 15.05 6.56
C GLY A 41 -71.17 16.06 6.58
N LEU A 42 -71.42 17.24 7.16
CA LEU A 42 -70.44 18.31 7.26
C LEU A 42 -69.32 18.01 8.27
N GLU A 43 -69.59 17.25 9.34
CA GLU A 43 -68.57 16.77 10.27
C GLU A 43 -67.57 15.83 9.59
N HIS A 44 -68.04 14.92 8.73
CA HIS A 44 -67.16 14.02 8.00
C HIS A 44 -66.25 14.78 7.01
N GLU A 45 -66.81 15.72 6.25
CA GLU A 45 -66.04 16.57 5.33
C GLU A 45 -65.02 17.43 6.08
N ASN A 46 -65.39 18.00 7.23
CA ASN A 46 -64.49 18.78 8.08
C ASN A 46 -63.34 17.92 8.63
N SER A 47 -63.62 16.68 9.05
CA SER A 47 -62.57 15.74 9.48
C SER A 47 -61.61 15.38 8.35
N GLN A 48 -62.11 15.16 7.13
CA GLN A 48 -61.26 14.90 5.97
C GLN A 48 -60.39 16.10 5.61
N LEU A 49 -60.93 17.32 5.67
CA LEU A 49 -60.17 18.54 5.40
C LEU A 49 -59.09 18.81 6.43
N LYS A 50 -59.36 18.59 7.72
CA LYS A 50 -58.33 18.69 8.78
C LYS A 50 -57.17 17.72 8.55
N SER A 51 -57.47 16.50 8.11
CA SER A 51 -56.43 15.53 7.74
C SER A 51 -55.58 16.01 6.56
N LYS A 52 -56.22 16.52 5.49
CA LYS A 52 -55.51 17.07 4.31
C LYS A 52 -54.69 18.31 4.67
N LEU A 53 -55.19 19.15 5.58
CA LEU A 53 -54.50 20.34 6.04
C LEU A 53 -53.25 19.99 6.84
N ALA A 54 -53.34 19.01 7.74
CA ALA A 54 -52.18 18.50 8.49
C ALA A 54 -51.11 17.90 7.57
N GLU A 55 -51.52 17.15 6.54
CA GLU A 55 -50.60 16.60 5.54
C GLU A 55 -49.90 17.71 4.72
N ALA A 56 -50.66 18.71 4.26
CA ALA A 56 -50.11 19.86 3.54
C ALA A 56 -49.13 20.69 4.40
N GLU A 57 -49.41 20.89 5.69
CA GLU A 57 -48.51 21.56 6.61
C GLU A 57 -47.21 20.77 6.84
N ALA A 58 -47.30 19.45 6.97
CA ALA A 58 -46.12 18.59 7.09
C ALA A 58 -45.24 18.65 5.84
N ASP A 59 -45.84 18.57 4.66
CA ASP A 59 -45.12 18.67 3.38
C ASP A 59 -44.47 20.03 3.18
N LEU A 60 -45.15 21.12 3.54
CA LEU A 60 -44.60 22.46 3.48
C LEU A 60 -43.39 22.61 4.42
N ASN A 61 -43.48 22.11 5.65
CA ASN A 61 -42.39 22.15 6.62
C ASN A 61 -41.17 21.36 6.14
N LEU A 62 -41.40 20.17 5.56
CA LEU A 62 -40.34 19.35 4.97
C LEU A 62 -39.64 20.07 3.80
N GLN A 63 -40.39 20.75 2.93
CA GLN A 63 -39.81 21.52 1.83
C GLN A 63 -39.01 22.73 2.33
N LYS A 64 -39.50 23.45 3.35
CA LYS A 64 -38.78 24.55 4.02
C LYS A 64 -37.45 24.08 4.61
N GLU A 65 -37.41 22.92 5.26
CA GLU A 65 -36.19 22.35 5.81
C GLU A 65 -35.18 21.96 4.70
N LYS A 66 -35.66 21.35 3.61
CA LYS A 66 -34.84 21.01 2.44
C LYS A 66 -34.21 22.26 1.81
N VAL A 67 -34.94 23.37 1.73
CA VAL A 67 -34.39 24.64 1.21
C VAL A 67 -33.35 25.23 2.17
N LYS A 68 -33.60 25.22 3.48
CA LYS A 68 -32.60 25.65 4.49
C LYS A 68 -31.29 24.85 4.38
N LYS A 69 -31.36 23.53 4.21
CA LYS A 69 -30.17 22.67 4.01
C LYS A 69 -29.42 23.03 2.73
N VAL A 70 -30.13 23.28 1.63
CA VAL A 70 -29.52 23.67 0.34
C VAL A 70 -28.86 25.05 0.42
N ASP A 71 -29.47 26.01 1.11
CA ASP A 71 -28.89 27.34 1.29
C ASP A 71 -27.61 27.27 2.15
N LYS A 72 -27.58 26.45 3.21
CA LYS A 72 -26.36 26.17 3.98
C LYS A 72 -25.25 25.57 3.10
N LEU A 73 -25.56 24.55 2.30
CA LEU A 73 -24.60 23.93 1.38
C LEU A 73 -24.11 24.90 0.31
N THR A 74 -24.99 25.77 -0.19
CA THR A 74 -24.63 26.78 -1.19
C THR A 74 -23.68 27.83 -0.60
N LYS A 75 -23.90 28.25 0.66
CA LYS A 75 -22.97 29.13 1.38
C LYS A 75 -21.61 28.47 1.56
N LEU A 76 -21.58 27.23 2.05
CA LEU A 76 -20.33 26.48 2.26
C LEU A 76 -19.54 26.28 0.95
N ASN A 77 -20.23 26.01 -0.17
CA ASN A 77 -19.58 25.90 -1.47
C ASN A 77 -19.00 27.25 -1.94
N LYS A 78 -19.67 28.38 -1.66
CA LYS A 78 -19.15 29.72 -1.97
C LYS A 78 -17.91 30.05 -1.12
N ASP A 79 -17.90 29.65 0.14
CA ASP A 79 -16.76 29.83 1.04
C ASP A 79 -15.56 28.98 0.56
N LEU A 80 -15.80 27.72 0.17
CA LEU A 80 -14.78 26.86 -0.45
C LEU A 80 -14.20 27.44 -1.74
N GLN A 81 -15.04 28.00 -2.62
CA GLN A 81 -14.57 28.67 -3.84
C GLN A 81 -13.71 29.91 -3.53
N THR A 82 -14.08 30.66 -2.49
CA THR A 82 -13.32 31.84 -2.04
C THR A 82 -11.95 31.42 -1.50
N ASN A 83 -11.90 30.40 -0.64
CA ASN A 83 -10.66 29.85 -0.10
C ASN A 83 -9.76 29.26 -1.20
N ASN A 84 -10.33 28.54 -2.17
CA ASN A 84 -9.57 28.02 -3.31
C ASN A 84 -8.97 29.17 -4.15
N THR A 85 -9.71 30.26 -4.35
CA THR A 85 -9.20 31.45 -5.04
C THR A 85 -8.04 32.11 -4.27
N GLN A 86 -8.13 32.18 -2.95
CA GLN A 86 -7.05 32.68 -2.09
C GLN A 86 -5.81 31.79 -2.15
N LEU A 87 -5.97 30.46 -2.07
CA LEU A 87 -4.88 29.50 -2.22
C LEU A 87 -4.20 29.61 -3.60
N VAL A 88 -4.97 29.80 -4.67
CA VAL A 88 -4.40 30.03 -6.02
C VAL A 88 -3.62 31.34 -6.08
N ARG A 89 -4.08 32.41 -5.41
CA ARG A 89 -3.32 33.68 -5.31
C ARG A 89 -2.03 33.49 -4.51
N LEU A 90 -2.08 32.82 -3.36
CA LEU A 90 -0.91 32.49 -2.54
C LEU A 90 0.11 31.66 -3.32
N GLY A 91 -0.34 30.62 -4.04
CA GLY A 91 0.53 29.82 -4.89
C GLY A 91 1.15 30.58 -6.07
N LYS A 92 0.51 31.65 -6.55
CA LYS A 92 1.10 32.55 -7.56
C LYS A 92 2.15 33.47 -6.96
N THR A 93 1.91 34.02 -5.76
CA THR A 93 2.91 34.83 -5.05
C THR A 93 4.12 34.02 -4.62
N LEU A 94 3.94 32.80 -4.13
CA LEU A 94 5.04 31.89 -3.77
C LEU A 94 5.88 31.53 -5.00
N ARG A 95 5.25 31.20 -6.13
CA ARG A 95 5.98 30.97 -7.40
C ARG A 95 6.75 32.19 -7.89
N LYS A 96 6.23 33.41 -7.70
CA LYS A 96 6.96 34.64 -8.03
C LYS A 96 8.18 34.83 -7.13
N LYS A 97 8.05 34.58 -5.83
CA LYS A 97 9.16 34.65 -4.86
C LYS A 97 10.22 33.58 -5.14
N ALA A 98 9.80 32.33 -5.39
CA ALA A 98 10.71 31.25 -5.76
C ALA A 98 11.55 31.58 -7.01
N LYS A 99 10.92 32.15 -8.05
CA LYS A 99 11.62 32.62 -9.25
C LYS A 99 12.50 33.86 -9.04
N ALA A 100 12.31 34.60 -7.97
CA ALA A 100 13.22 35.69 -7.61
C ALA A 100 14.44 35.10 -6.90
N PHE A 101 14.20 34.23 -5.91
CA PHE A 101 15.25 33.51 -5.20
C PHE A 101 16.15 32.68 -6.13
N GLU A 102 15.57 31.97 -7.10
CA GLU A 102 16.35 31.20 -8.09
C GLU A 102 17.28 32.09 -8.93
N ARG A 103 16.85 33.33 -9.25
CA ARG A 103 17.71 34.30 -9.93
C ARG A 103 18.81 34.83 -9.01
N ASP A 104 18.47 35.16 -7.76
CA ASP A 104 19.45 35.63 -6.78
C ASP A 104 20.51 34.55 -6.48
N ALA A 105 20.11 33.28 -6.42
CA ALA A 105 21.01 32.15 -6.25
C ALA A 105 21.91 31.92 -7.48
N GLU A 106 21.36 32.07 -8.69
CA GLU A 106 22.12 31.95 -9.94
C GLU A 106 23.16 33.09 -10.07
N ASP A 107 22.81 34.30 -9.65
CA ASP A 107 23.72 35.46 -9.63
C ASP A 107 24.83 35.27 -8.57
N ALA A 108 24.49 34.75 -7.39
CA ALA A 108 25.48 34.40 -6.36
C ALA A 108 26.44 33.30 -6.83
N TRP A 109 25.94 32.28 -7.52
CA TRP A 109 26.76 31.20 -8.05
C TRP A 109 27.71 31.70 -9.15
N LYS A 110 27.24 32.57 -10.04
CA LYS A 110 28.10 33.24 -11.03
C LYS A 110 29.19 34.08 -10.38
N SER A 111 28.90 34.76 -9.27
CA SER A 111 29.89 35.51 -8.50
C SER A 111 30.98 34.59 -7.92
N LEU A 112 30.58 33.44 -7.35
CA LEU A 112 31.53 32.45 -6.81
C LEU A 112 32.38 31.78 -7.89
N GLU A 113 31.80 31.49 -9.06
CA GLU A 113 32.55 30.92 -10.19
C GLU A 113 33.59 31.92 -10.70
N LEU A 114 33.26 33.21 -10.72
CA LEU A 114 34.19 34.28 -11.09
C LEU A 114 35.34 34.42 -10.07
N GLU A 115 35.05 34.34 -8.77
CA GLU A 115 36.10 34.29 -7.74
C GLU A 115 37.01 33.06 -7.91
N ARG A 116 36.44 31.91 -8.24
CA ARG A 116 37.20 30.67 -8.47
C ARG A 116 38.10 30.77 -9.70
N GLU A 117 37.64 31.40 -10.78
CA GLU A 117 38.47 31.68 -11.95
C GLU A 117 39.59 32.68 -11.62
N LEU A 118 39.31 33.71 -10.81
CA LEU A 118 40.33 34.65 -10.35
C LEU A 118 41.38 33.94 -9.49
N SER A 119 40.99 33.05 -8.57
CA SER A 119 41.92 32.25 -7.78
C SER A 119 42.78 31.35 -8.66
N LYS A 120 42.20 30.67 -9.66
CA LYS A 120 42.97 29.85 -10.62
C LYS A 120 43.94 30.68 -11.46
N ARG A 121 43.55 31.90 -11.87
CA ARG A 121 44.45 32.82 -12.57
C ARG A 121 45.59 33.28 -11.66
N LEU A 122 45.31 33.50 -10.38
CA LEU A 122 46.32 33.89 -9.38
C LEU A 122 47.31 32.74 -9.14
N GLU A 123 46.83 31.50 -8.99
CA GLU A 123 47.66 30.29 -8.91
C GLU A 123 48.49 30.10 -10.19
N GLY A 124 47.90 30.34 -11.36
CA GLY A 124 48.59 30.34 -12.64
C GLY A 124 49.73 31.37 -12.71
N LEU A 125 49.49 32.59 -12.23
CA LEU A 125 50.52 33.64 -12.14
C LEU A 125 51.64 33.29 -11.16
N ILE A 126 51.32 32.66 -10.02
CA ILE A 126 52.31 32.17 -9.04
C ILE A 126 53.14 31.02 -9.63
N SER A 127 52.51 30.12 -10.38
CA SER A 127 53.22 29.02 -11.05
C SER A 127 54.11 29.50 -12.21
N ASN A 128 53.70 30.56 -12.93
CA ASN A 128 54.51 31.17 -13.98
C ASN A 128 55.62 32.08 -13.44
N SER A 129 55.47 32.67 -12.25
CA SER A 129 56.59 33.38 -11.59
C SER A 129 57.66 32.42 -11.06
N ASN A 130 57.33 31.14 -10.86
CA ASN A 130 58.28 30.08 -10.49
C ASN A 130 59.11 29.52 -11.67
N VAL A 131 58.91 30.02 -12.89
CA VAL A 131 59.80 29.74 -14.04
C VAL A 131 60.95 30.76 -14.12
N GLY A 132 60.94 31.82 -13.31
CA GLY A 132 62.07 32.74 -13.13
C GLY A 132 63.01 32.40 -11.96
N ILE A 133 62.64 31.44 -11.10
CA ILE A 133 63.40 31.10 -9.89
C ILE A 133 63.53 29.58 -9.77
N ASN A 134 64.03 28.95 -10.83
CA ASN A 134 64.54 27.57 -10.78
C ASN A 134 65.81 27.43 -11.64
N GLY A 135 66.68 28.43 -11.53
CA GLY A 135 68.12 28.20 -11.59
C GLY A 135 68.60 27.99 -10.15
N VAL A 136 69.12 26.80 -9.86
CA VAL A 136 69.76 26.39 -8.60
C VAL A 136 68.82 25.81 -7.53
N ALA A 137 68.28 24.62 -7.79
CA ALA A 137 68.00 23.65 -6.74
C ALA A 137 68.14 22.22 -7.27
N ASN A 138 69.38 21.80 -7.54
CA ASN A 138 69.75 20.39 -7.53
C ASN A 138 71.27 20.25 -7.35
N TYR A 139 71.73 20.25 -6.10
CA TYR A 139 72.76 19.32 -5.60
C TYR A 139 73.08 19.61 -4.12
N ALA A 140 73.37 18.53 -3.39
CA ALA A 140 74.12 18.46 -2.14
C ALA A 140 73.36 18.59 -0.80
N SER A 141 73.29 17.42 -0.15
CA SER A 141 73.98 17.15 1.12
C SER A 141 73.26 17.47 2.43
N THR A 142 72.76 16.38 3.02
CA THR A 142 72.34 16.15 4.41
C THR A 142 73.47 16.27 5.45
N LYS A 143 74.30 17.31 5.38
CA LYS A 143 75.32 17.56 6.43
C LYS A 143 75.60 19.04 6.71
N LYS A 144 74.78 19.96 6.19
CA LYS A 144 74.95 21.42 6.37
C LYS A 144 73.83 22.12 7.16
N GLN A 145 72.74 21.42 7.46
CA GLN A 145 71.62 21.98 8.25
C GLN A 145 71.85 21.91 9.77
N GLU A 146 72.66 20.99 10.27
CA GLU A 146 73.06 21.01 11.69
C GLU A 146 74.17 22.03 11.96
N GLU A 147 75.09 22.25 11.01
CA GLU A 147 76.10 23.31 11.12
C GLU A 147 75.47 24.71 11.02
N THR A 148 74.43 24.93 10.20
CA THR A 148 73.78 26.25 10.12
C THR A 148 72.87 26.56 11.31
N ILE A 149 72.31 25.57 12.00
CA ILE A 149 71.59 25.79 13.26
C ILE A 149 72.58 26.10 14.40
N GLN A 150 73.77 25.50 14.40
CA GLN A 150 74.84 25.88 15.35
C GLN A 150 75.47 27.24 15.00
N GLU A 151 75.61 27.59 13.73
CA GLU A 151 76.15 28.88 13.27
C GLU A 151 75.16 30.03 13.50
N LEU A 152 73.85 29.79 13.41
CA LEU A 152 72.81 30.77 13.77
C LEU A 152 72.72 30.97 15.29
N ASN A 153 72.88 29.93 16.09
CA ASN A 153 72.93 30.07 17.54
C ASN A 153 74.22 30.79 18.00
N LEU A 154 75.36 30.54 17.34
CA LEU A 154 76.59 31.31 17.56
C LEU A 154 76.45 32.78 17.11
N LYS A 155 75.75 33.08 16.01
CA LYS A 155 75.48 34.46 15.57
C LYS A 155 74.50 35.20 16.46
N VAL A 156 73.53 34.51 17.06
CA VAL A 156 72.63 35.12 18.04
C VAL A 156 73.40 35.41 19.34
N GLU A 157 74.29 34.52 19.79
CA GLU A 157 75.17 34.80 20.94
C GLU A 157 76.20 35.90 20.64
N GLU A 158 76.76 35.95 19.42
CA GLU A 158 77.69 37.00 18.96
C GLU A 158 76.98 38.35 18.87
N LEU A 159 75.77 38.43 18.31
CA LEU A 159 74.98 39.66 18.27
C LEU A 159 74.47 40.09 19.66
N THR A 160 74.22 39.15 20.57
CA THR A 160 73.84 39.48 21.95
C THR A 160 75.07 39.95 22.75
N ALA A 161 76.27 39.45 22.45
CA ALA A 161 77.53 39.95 23.01
C ALA A 161 77.93 41.31 22.41
N ASP A 162 77.70 41.55 21.12
CA ASP A 162 77.98 42.82 20.44
C ASP A 162 77.01 43.93 20.88
N LEU A 163 75.78 43.58 21.24
CA LEU A 163 74.78 44.50 21.79
C LEU A 163 75.09 44.85 23.26
N ASN A 164 75.61 43.91 24.05
CA ASN A 164 76.10 44.19 25.40
C ASN A 164 77.44 44.97 25.40
N SER A 165 78.32 44.71 24.44
CA SER A 165 79.57 45.47 24.20
C SER A 165 79.31 46.92 23.78
N LYS A 166 78.32 47.14 22.90
CA LYS A 166 77.91 48.50 22.49
C LYS A 166 77.13 49.25 23.56
N GLN A 167 76.42 48.54 24.44
CA GLN A 167 75.81 49.14 25.63
C GLN A 167 76.90 49.64 26.60
N GLU A 168 78.01 48.90 26.75
CA GLU A 168 79.17 49.32 27.55
C GLU A 168 80.01 50.43 26.89
N GLU A 169 80.11 50.48 25.54
CA GLU A 169 80.69 51.63 24.82
C GLU A 169 79.82 52.89 24.91
N PHE A 170 78.50 52.76 24.96
CA PHE A 170 77.57 53.88 25.14
C PHE A 170 77.64 54.44 26.56
N ASP A 171 77.80 53.58 27.57
CA ASP A 171 77.98 53.99 28.98
C ASP A 171 79.40 54.53 29.27
N ALA A 172 80.41 54.19 28.46
CA ALA A 172 81.76 54.77 28.51
C ALA A 172 81.89 56.10 27.71
N ALA A 173 81.14 56.26 26.61
CA ALA A 173 81.11 57.49 25.82
C ALA A 173 80.33 58.63 26.51
N LEU A 174 79.43 58.30 27.44
CA LEU A 174 78.69 59.25 28.28
C LEU A 174 79.55 59.97 29.34
N LYS A 175 80.87 59.71 29.39
CA LYS A 175 81.81 60.38 30.29
C LYS A 175 82.86 61.28 29.63
N SER A 176 82.86 61.50 28.32
CA SER A 176 83.92 62.33 27.68
C SER A 176 83.51 63.35 26.61
N LYS A 177 82.22 63.57 26.33
CA LYS A 177 81.78 64.68 25.46
C LYS A 177 80.63 65.48 26.05
N SER A 178 80.96 66.13 27.16
CA SER A 178 80.32 67.35 27.61
C SER A 178 80.60 68.45 26.57
N GLU A 179 79.56 69.18 26.18
CA GLU A 179 79.58 70.46 25.45
C GLU A 179 79.83 70.43 23.93
N THR A 180 79.04 69.67 23.14
CA THR A 180 78.54 70.10 21.79
C THR A 180 77.60 69.07 21.13
N GLY A 181 76.79 68.33 21.90
CA GLY A 181 75.81 67.37 21.36
C GLY A 181 74.36 67.64 21.76
N GLU A 182 74.10 68.65 22.60
CA GLU A 182 72.78 68.84 23.23
C GLU A 182 71.76 69.57 22.34
N GLN A 183 72.17 70.09 21.17
CA GLN A 183 71.26 70.74 20.22
C GLN A 183 70.81 69.82 19.07
N GLU A 184 71.66 68.92 18.59
CA GLU A 184 71.28 67.92 17.56
C GLU A 184 70.41 66.80 18.17
N LEU A 185 70.75 66.31 19.37
CA LEU A 185 69.92 65.33 20.08
C LEU A 185 68.52 65.88 20.45
N ARG A 186 68.37 67.18 20.72
CA ARG A 186 67.05 67.79 20.95
C ARG A 186 66.22 67.94 19.68
N HIS A 187 66.85 67.97 18.51
CA HIS A 187 66.14 68.00 17.22
C HIS A 187 65.71 66.60 16.80
N GLU A 188 66.60 65.60 16.91
CA GLU A 188 66.28 64.20 16.62
C GLU A 188 65.26 63.62 17.61
N VAL A 189 65.33 63.98 18.90
CA VAL A 189 64.31 63.56 19.88
C VAL A 189 62.94 64.19 19.57
N LYS A 190 62.89 65.44 19.09
CA LYS A 190 61.62 66.07 18.67
C LYS A 190 61.06 65.48 17.38
N GLU A 191 61.93 65.10 16.44
CA GLU A 191 61.54 64.44 15.21
C GLU A 191 61.04 63.01 15.49
N LEU A 192 61.72 62.27 16.35
CA LEU A 192 61.28 60.96 16.82
C LEU A 192 60.01 61.03 17.68
N GLU A 193 59.81 62.06 18.51
CA GLU A 193 58.55 62.29 19.24
C GLU A 193 57.40 62.63 18.29
N ALA A 194 57.65 63.41 17.24
CA ALA A 194 56.65 63.71 16.21
C ALA A 194 56.28 62.46 15.40
N ASP A 195 57.27 61.65 15.03
CA ASP A 195 57.04 60.38 14.33
C ASP A 195 56.40 59.32 15.23
N LEU A 196 56.74 59.29 16.53
CA LEU A 196 56.07 58.44 17.51
C LEU A 196 54.62 58.87 17.70
N SER A 197 54.33 60.17 17.82
CA SER A 197 52.97 60.71 17.89
C SER A 197 52.15 60.32 16.66
N LYS A 198 52.74 60.46 15.47
CA LYS A 198 52.12 60.08 14.19
C LYS A 198 51.94 58.57 14.04
N CYS A 199 52.84 57.77 14.60
CA CYS A 199 52.73 56.32 14.65
C CYS A 199 51.66 55.88 15.66
N THR A 200 51.54 56.54 16.81
CA THR A 200 50.46 56.29 17.78
C THR A 200 49.09 56.66 17.21
N GLU A 201 48.96 57.77 16.49
CA GLU A 201 47.72 58.13 15.79
C GLU A 201 47.32 57.10 14.73
N LYS A 202 48.28 56.61 13.94
CA LYS A 202 48.04 55.52 12.98
C LYS A 202 47.67 54.20 13.66
N THR A 203 48.29 53.89 14.79
CA THR A 203 48.01 52.66 15.54
C THR A 203 46.62 52.72 16.18
N THR A 204 46.21 53.90 16.69
CA THR A 204 44.84 54.11 17.18
C THR A 204 43.82 54.09 16.05
N ALA A 205 44.13 54.63 14.87
CA ALA A 205 43.25 54.57 13.70
C ALA A 205 43.08 53.13 13.19
N LEU A 206 44.15 52.33 13.15
CA LEU A 206 44.10 50.91 12.80
C LEU A 206 43.34 50.09 13.84
N SER A 207 43.46 50.41 15.13
CA SER A 207 42.67 49.75 16.18
C SER A 207 41.16 49.99 16.02
N VAL A 208 40.75 51.21 15.65
CA VAL A 208 39.34 51.53 15.37
C VAL A 208 38.87 50.78 14.11
N GLU A 209 39.69 50.67 13.08
CA GLU A 209 39.35 49.94 11.85
C GLU A 209 39.24 48.42 12.07
N VAL A 210 40.02 47.87 13.02
CA VAL A 210 39.90 46.46 13.45
C VAL A 210 38.61 46.22 14.23
N GLU A 211 38.24 47.13 15.15
CA GLU A 211 36.97 47.04 15.87
C GLU A 211 35.75 47.17 14.94
N GLU A 212 35.83 48.02 13.91
CA GLU A 212 34.79 48.10 12.87
C GLU A 212 34.68 46.80 12.05
N LYS A 213 35.82 46.19 11.67
CA LYS A 213 35.82 44.89 10.96
C LYS A 213 35.23 43.76 11.78
N ASP A 214 35.50 43.73 13.08
CA ASP A 214 34.92 42.73 13.98
C ASP A 214 33.41 42.94 14.16
N SER A 215 32.94 44.19 14.17
CA SER A 215 31.49 44.50 14.20
C SER A 215 30.78 44.06 12.92
N ILE A 216 31.39 44.29 11.75
CA ILE A 216 30.86 43.88 10.44
C ILE A 216 30.86 42.36 10.31
N ALA A 217 31.91 41.67 10.77
CA ALA A 217 31.98 40.22 10.76
C ALA A 217 30.86 39.59 11.61
N LYS A 218 30.51 40.22 12.74
CA LYS A 218 29.40 39.79 13.58
C LYS A 218 28.05 39.99 12.90
N GLU A 219 27.81 41.14 12.28
CA GLU A 219 26.58 41.39 11.52
C GLU A 219 26.43 40.43 10.33
N LEU A 220 27.52 40.10 9.64
CA LEU A 220 27.54 39.17 8.53
C LEU A 220 27.22 37.73 9.01
N GLY A 221 27.73 37.35 10.19
CA GLY A 221 27.37 36.09 10.85
C GLY A 221 25.88 36.00 11.21
N GLU A 222 25.32 37.06 11.79
CA GLU A 222 23.89 37.13 12.11
C GLU A 222 23.02 37.08 10.84
N LEU A 223 23.41 37.81 9.80
CA LEU A 223 22.70 37.84 8.53
C LEU A 223 22.72 36.47 7.84
N LYS A 224 23.85 35.74 7.89
CA LYS A 224 23.96 34.38 7.37
C LYS A 224 23.03 33.41 8.12
N SER A 225 22.98 33.49 9.44
CA SER A 225 22.06 32.65 10.23
C SER A 225 20.59 32.90 9.89
N ARG A 226 20.21 34.17 9.62
CA ARG A 226 18.85 34.52 9.19
C ARG A 226 18.56 34.01 7.77
N PHE A 227 19.55 34.07 6.88
CA PHE A 227 19.42 33.55 5.53
C PHE A 227 19.20 32.03 5.55
N ASP A 228 19.98 31.30 6.36
CA ASP A 228 19.85 29.84 6.50
C ASP A 228 18.48 29.46 7.07
N ALA A 229 17.97 30.17 8.08
CA ALA A 229 16.63 29.96 8.64
C ALA A 229 15.51 30.23 7.62
N VAL A 230 15.61 31.31 6.84
CA VAL A 230 14.64 31.61 5.79
C VAL A 230 14.69 30.57 4.66
N ASN A 231 15.87 30.06 4.34
CA ASN A 231 16.04 29.02 3.33
C ASN A 231 15.40 27.69 3.78
N GLU A 232 15.51 27.34 5.07
CA GLU A 232 14.85 26.17 5.65
C GLU A 232 13.31 26.29 5.58
N GLU A 233 12.75 27.45 5.97
CA GLU A 233 11.31 27.72 5.84
C GLU A 233 10.83 27.67 4.38
N PHE A 234 11.68 28.12 3.44
CA PHE A 234 11.38 28.09 2.01
C PHE A 234 11.29 26.66 1.47
N GLU A 235 12.22 25.78 1.85
CA GLU A 235 12.22 24.36 1.49
C GLU A 235 10.98 23.64 2.07
N GLU A 236 10.63 23.87 3.34
CA GLU A 236 9.43 23.30 3.96
C GLU A 236 8.14 23.75 3.24
N THR A 237 8.09 25.03 2.85
CA THR A 237 6.98 25.58 2.06
C THR A 237 6.92 24.98 0.66
N GLN A 238 8.07 24.68 0.04
CA GLN A 238 8.14 24.07 -1.28
C GLN A 238 7.67 22.60 -1.26
N ILE A 239 8.01 21.85 -0.22
CA ILE A 239 7.51 20.49 0.03
C ILE A 239 5.99 20.50 0.18
N SER A 240 5.47 21.37 1.05
CA SER A 240 4.02 21.54 1.26
C SER A 240 3.28 21.90 -0.03
N LEU A 241 3.89 22.74 -0.89
CA LEU A 241 3.32 23.10 -2.19
C LEU A 241 3.29 21.92 -3.16
N ARG A 242 4.29 21.02 -3.12
CA ARG A 242 4.35 19.81 -3.96
C ARG A 242 3.27 18.80 -3.53
N GLU A 243 3.14 18.53 -2.24
CA GLU A 243 2.08 17.66 -1.69
C GLU A 243 0.67 18.16 -2.06
N LEU A 244 0.44 19.47 -1.97
CA LEU A 244 -0.84 20.07 -2.32
C LEU A 244 -1.11 20.02 -3.83
N GLN A 245 -0.08 20.01 -4.67
CA GLN A 245 -0.21 19.79 -6.11
C GLN A 245 -0.54 18.34 -6.44
N GLU A 246 0.08 17.37 -5.78
CA GLU A 246 -0.20 15.95 -5.93
C GLU A 246 -1.64 15.63 -5.49
N GLY A 247 -2.06 16.12 -4.31
CA GLY A 247 -3.44 15.97 -3.84
C GLY A 247 -4.46 16.61 -4.79
N LYS A 248 -4.11 17.73 -5.45
CA LYS A 248 -4.96 18.34 -6.48
C LYS A 248 -5.07 17.47 -7.74
N GLN A 249 -4.01 16.79 -8.15
CA GLN A 249 -4.04 15.87 -9.30
C GLN A 249 -4.87 14.62 -8.98
N GLU A 250 -4.71 14.06 -7.77
CA GLU A 250 -5.51 12.93 -7.30
C GLU A 250 -7.01 13.28 -7.19
N LEU A 251 -7.33 14.46 -6.67
CA LEU A 251 -8.74 14.89 -6.60
C LEU A 251 -9.33 15.09 -8.00
N LYS A 252 -8.55 15.58 -8.97
CA LYS A 252 -8.98 15.70 -10.36
C LYS A 252 -9.27 14.33 -10.99
N SER A 253 -8.45 13.32 -10.75
CA SER A 253 -8.69 11.97 -11.28
C SER A 253 -9.92 11.32 -10.65
N LYS A 254 -10.13 11.48 -9.33
CA LYS A 254 -11.36 11.03 -8.64
C LYS A 254 -12.61 11.71 -9.16
N VAL A 255 -12.56 13.02 -9.42
CA VAL A 255 -13.69 13.77 -10.00
C VAL A 255 -13.97 13.31 -11.43
N ALA A 256 -12.95 13.07 -12.26
CA ALA A 256 -13.12 12.56 -13.61
C ALA A 256 -13.82 11.18 -13.61
N LYS A 257 -13.36 10.26 -12.75
CA LYS A 257 -13.96 8.93 -12.60
C LYS A 257 -15.41 9.00 -12.12
N ALA A 258 -15.72 9.83 -11.11
CA ALA A 258 -17.09 10.00 -10.63
C ALA A 258 -18.04 10.59 -11.70
N VAL A 259 -17.52 11.47 -12.58
CA VAL A 259 -18.28 12.00 -13.72
C VAL A 259 -18.55 10.92 -14.77
N GLU A 260 -17.58 10.04 -15.03
CA GLU A 260 -17.74 8.89 -15.93
C GLU A 260 -18.76 7.88 -15.38
N ASP A 261 -18.67 7.52 -14.10
CA ASP A 261 -19.61 6.63 -13.43
C ASP A 261 -21.04 7.22 -13.44
N ALA A 262 -21.19 8.53 -13.24
CA ALA A 262 -22.48 9.21 -13.32
C ALA A 262 -23.08 9.16 -14.74
N LYS A 263 -22.27 9.31 -15.79
CA LYS A 263 -22.73 9.17 -17.18
C LYS A 263 -23.18 7.74 -17.47
N LYS A 264 -22.42 6.73 -17.05
CA LYS A 264 -22.77 5.33 -17.22
C LYS A 264 -24.07 4.97 -16.48
N CYS A 265 -24.28 5.54 -15.29
CA CYS A 265 -25.53 5.38 -14.56
C CYS A 265 -26.72 6.04 -15.30
N GLU A 266 -26.53 7.22 -15.89
CA GLU A 266 -27.55 7.88 -16.70
C GLU A 266 -27.92 7.07 -17.96
N GLU A 267 -26.93 6.46 -18.63
CA GLU A 267 -27.16 5.57 -19.78
C GLU A 267 -27.95 4.32 -19.39
N ASN A 268 -27.56 3.65 -18.30
CA ASN A 268 -28.30 2.48 -17.78
C ASN A 268 -29.73 2.83 -17.36
N CYS A 269 -29.95 4.03 -16.79
CA CYS A 269 -31.31 4.49 -16.45
C CYS A 269 -32.17 4.66 -17.71
N LYS A 270 -31.62 5.26 -18.78
CA LYS A 270 -32.31 5.40 -20.06
C LYS A 270 -32.60 4.05 -20.71
N GLU A 271 -31.68 3.10 -20.64
CA GLU A 271 -31.89 1.73 -21.10
C GLU A 271 -33.04 1.05 -20.35
N MET A 272 -33.04 1.14 -19.02
CA MET A 272 -34.12 0.58 -18.18
C MET A 272 -35.47 1.26 -18.42
N GLU A 273 -35.52 2.58 -18.61
CA GLU A 273 -36.74 3.30 -19.00
C GLU A 273 -37.25 2.82 -20.36
N SER A 274 -36.35 2.58 -21.32
CA SER A 274 -36.72 2.06 -22.63
C SER A 274 -37.29 0.64 -22.54
N LEU A 275 -36.66 -0.25 -21.77
CA LEU A 275 -37.16 -1.61 -21.54
C LEU A 275 -38.51 -1.59 -20.84
N PHE A 276 -38.66 -0.74 -19.80
CA PHE A 276 -39.92 -0.57 -19.10
C PHE A 276 -41.03 -0.12 -20.06
N SER A 277 -40.75 0.83 -20.96
CA SER A 277 -41.72 1.27 -21.96
C SER A 277 -42.13 0.17 -22.94
N VAL A 278 -41.20 -0.73 -23.31
CA VAL A 278 -41.49 -1.91 -24.15
C VAL A 278 -42.36 -2.91 -23.40
N TYR A 279 -42.06 -3.19 -22.13
CA TYR A 279 -42.88 -4.09 -21.31
C TYR A 279 -44.26 -3.51 -21.03
N GLN A 280 -44.37 -2.20 -20.79
CA GLN A 280 -45.63 -1.51 -20.62
C GLN A 280 -46.50 -1.65 -21.86
N LYS A 281 -45.95 -1.42 -23.07
CA LYS A 281 -46.68 -1.64 -24.33
C LYS A 281 -47.10 -3.10 -24.53
N LYS A 282 -46.27 -4.06 -24.11
CA LYS A 282 -46.63 -5.49 -24.16
C LYS A 282 -47.74 -5.85 -23.17
N LEU A 283 -47.78 -5.19 -22.02
CA LEU A 283 -48.86 -5.35 -21.04
C LEU A 283 -50.18 -4.71 -21.50
N GLU A 284 -50.09 -3.62 -22.26
CA GLU A 284 -51.24 -2.94 -22.85
C GLU A 284 -51.77 -3.64 -24.12
N ASP A 285 -51.12 -4.70 -24.61
CA ASP A 285 -51.61 -5.48 -25.75
C ASP A 285 -52.88 -6.26 -25.35
N PRO A 286 -54.05 -5.95 -25.95
CA PRO A 286 -55.29 -6.64 -25.63
C PRO A 286 -55.24 -8.14 -25.90
N ALA A 287 -54.36 -8.61 -26.81
CA ALA A 287 -54.17 -10.05 -27.02
C ALA A 287 -53.51 -10.75 -25.82
N LEU A 288 -52.66 -10.05 -25.07
CA LEU A 288 -52.07 -10.59 -23.84
C LEU A 288 -53.09 -10.58 -22.71
N ALA A 289 -53.92 -9.55 -22.61
CA ALA A 289 -55.04 -9.51 -21.68
C ALA A 289 -56.03 -10.66 -21.95
N ASP A 290 -56.46 -10.85 -23.20
CA ASP A 290 -57.31 -11.97 -23.63
C ASP A 290 -56.65 -13.33 -23.40
N TYR A 291 -55.34 -13.45 -23.62
CA TYR A 291 -54.61 -14.68 -23.36
C TYR A 291 -54.57 -14.99 -21.86
N LEU A 292 -54.29 -14.00 -21.02
CA LEU A 292 -54.27 -14.14 -19.57
C LEU A 292 -55.67 -14.43 -19.01
N GLU A 293 -56.71 -13.79 -19.55
CA GLU A 293 -58.11 -14.02 -19.21
C GLU A 293 -58.55 -15.44 -19.62
N LYS A 294 -58.26 -15.90 -20.85
CA LYS A 294 -58.50 -17.29 -21.27
C LYS A 294 -57.70 -18.31 -20.48
N LYS A 295 -56.45 -18.00 -20.11
CA LYS A 295 -55.64 -18.82 -19.19
C LYS A 295 -56.27 -18.88 -17.81
N PHE A 296 -56.83 -17.78 -17.34
CA PHE A 296 -57.50 -17.68 -16.05
C PHE A 296 -58.83 -18.44 -16.04
N GLU A 297 -59.64 -18.33 -17.10
CA GLU A 297 -60.85 -19.15 -17.32
C GLU A 297 -60.52 -20.64 -17.43
N TRP A 298 -59.43 -20.99 -18.13
CA TRP A 298 -58.93 -22.37 -18.19
C TRP A 298 -58.48 -22.87 -16.81
N LEU A 299 -57.85 -22.02 -16.00
CA LEU A 299 -57.45 -22.32 -14.61
C LEU A 299 -58.66 -22.43 -13.67
N GLN A 300 -59.76 -21.73 -13.96
CA GLN A 300 -61.00 -21.79 -13.19
C GLN A 300 -61.87 -23.02 -13.51
N ASN A 301 -61.68 -23.69 -14.66
CA ASN A 301 -62.40 -24.93 -15.00
C ASN A 301 -61.71 -26.15 -14.35
N PRO A 302 -62.26 -26.74 -13.27
CA PRO A 302 -61.53 -27.62 -12.35
C PRO A 302 -61.55 -29.10 -12.77
N GLN A 303 -61.72 -29.42 -14.06
CA GLN A 303 -61.77 -30.83 -14.49
C GLN A 303 -60.40 -31.53 -14.49
N VAL A 304 -59.31 -30.80 -14.23
CA VAL A 304 -57.96 -31.35 -14.11
C VAL A 304 -57.45 -31.08 -12.70
N GLU A 305 -57.58 -32.06 -11.82
CA GLU A 305 -57.27 -32.02 -10.38
C GLU A 305 -55.83 -31.52 -10.06
N GLY A 306 -54.89 -31.64 -11.00
CA GLY A 306 -53.53 -31.12 -10.86
C GLY A 306 -53.37 -29.61 -11.06
N VAL A 307 -54.29 -28.97 -11.79
CA VAL A 307 -54.17 -27.56 -12.19
C VAL A 307 -54.63 -26.62 -11.06
N THR A 308 -55.68 -26.98 -10.34
CA THR A 308 -56.12 -26.26 -9.12
C THR A 308 -55.06 -26.35 -8.02
N ILE A 309 -54.40 -27.50 -7.84
CA ILE A 309 -53.29 -27.65 -6.88
C ILE A 309 -52.08 -26.80 -7.29
N ALA A 310 -51.72 -26.78 -8.59
CA ALA A 310 -50.62 -25.97 -9.10
C ALA A 310 -50.92 -24.46 -9.01
N TYR A 311 -52.17 -24.06 -9.28
CA TYR A 311 -52.64 -22.69 -9.12
C TYR A 311 -52.58 -22.26 -7.65
N ASP A 312 -53.11 -23.06 -6.72
CA ASP A 312 -53.03 -22.78 -5.28
C ASP A 312 -51.58 -22.70 -4.78
N LYS A 313 -50.69 -23.54 -5.31
CA LYS A 313 -49.24 -23.47 -5.00
C LYS A 313 -48.60 -22.21 -5.56
N THR A 314 -49.00 -21.80 -6.76
CA THR A 314 -48.46 -20.62 -7.44
C THR A 314 -48.98 -19.33 -6.81
N VAL A 315 -50.26 -19.26 -6.45
CA VAL A 315 -50.86 -18.16 -5.68
C VAL A 315 -50.30 -18.13 -4.26
N LYS A 316 -50.04 -19.27 -3.60
CA LYS A 316 -49.30 -19.31 -2.32
C LYS A 316 -47.83 -18.91 -2.44
N MET A 317 -47.16 -19.12 -3.58
CA MET A 317 -45.76 -18.73 -3.75
C MET A 317 -45.59 -17.28 -4.24
N ILE A 318 -46.49 -16.80 -5.09
CA ILE A 318 -46.42 -15.49 -5.76
C ILE A 318 -47.27 -14.43 -5.04
N GLY A 319 -48.42 -14.82 -4.48
CA GLY A 319 -49.32 -13.93 -3.74
C GLY A 319 -48.65 -13.24 -2.56
N PRO A 320 -47.85 -13.93 -1.73
CA PRO A 320 -46.97 -13.28 -0.77
C PRO A 320 -46.00 -12.37 -1.51
N ARG A 321 -45.26 -12.82 -2.53
CA ARG A 321 -44.21 -12.01 -3.19
C ARG A 321 -44.68 -10.69 -3.83
N LEU A 322 -45.91 -10.57 -4.32
CA LEU A 322 -46.47 -9.30 -4.87
C LEU A 322 -46.96 -8.33 -3.78
N ASN A 323 -47.67 -8.83 -2.76
CA ASN A 323 -48.05 -7.98 -1.61
C ASN A 323 -46.82 -7.63 -0.78
N VAL A 324 -45.91 -8.59 -0.61
CA VAL A 324 -44.60 -8.45 0.02
C VAL A 324 -43.66 -7.56 -0.80
N THR A 325 -43.86 -7.24 -2.08
CA THR A 325 -43.00 -6.22 -2.74
C THR A 325 -43.45 -4.81 -2.44
N LYS A 326 -44.76 -4.53 -2.37
CA LYS A 326 -45.28 -3.23 -1.90
C LYS A 326 -45.07 -3.07 -0.40
N GLU A 327 -45.41 -4.10 0.36
CA GLU A 327 -45.27 -4.15 1.80
C GLU A 327 -43.80 -4.29 2.23
N LYS A 328 -42.91 -4.96 1.47
CA LYS A 328 -41.44 -4.83 1.69
C LYS A 328 -40.89 -3.53 1.19
N LEU A 329 -41.45 -2.83 0.21
CA LEU A 329 -40.92 -1.49 -0.12
C LEU A 329 -41.23 -0.51 1.02
N GLU A 330 -42.42 -0.61 1.62
CA GLU A 330 -42.83 0.18 2.79
C GLU A 330 -42.22 -0.31 4.10
N GLN A 331 -42.09 -1.62 4.30
CA GLN A 331 -41.37 -2.21 5.43
C GLN A 331 -39.87 -2.03 5.28
N VAL A 332 -39.28 -2.00 4.09
CA VAL A 332 -37.86 -1.65 3.89
C VAL A 332 -37.67 -0.17 4.14
N LYS A 333 -38.58 0.73 3.74
CA LYS A 333 -38.52 2.15 4.15
C LYS A 333 -38.65 2.31 5.67
N LYS A 334 -39.63 1.66 6.29
CA LYS A 334 -39.81 1.67 7.75
C LYS A 334 -38.69 0.94 8.48
N LEU A 335 -38.13 -0.14 7.95
CA LEU A 335 -36.95 -0.83 8.49
C LEU A 335 -35.69 -0.03 8.21
N LEU A 336 -35.60 0.80 7.17
CA LEU A 336 -34.46 1.69 6.96
C LEU A 336 -34.53 2.88 7.92
N GLU A 337 -35.71 3.40 8.21
CA GLU A 337 -35.93 4.44 9.24
C GLU A 337 -35.76 3.90 10.65
N VAL A 338 -36.38 2.75 10.96
CA VAL A 338 -36.27 2.07 12.23
C VAL A 338 -34.87 1.49 12.40
N SER A 339 -34.21 0.91 11.38
CA SER A 339 -32.79 0.53 11.50
C SER A 339 -31.88 1.74 11.53
N SER A 340 -32.19 2.87 10.89
CA SER A 340 -31.42 4.10 11.06
C SER A 340 -31.54 4.64 12.50
N GLN A 341 -32.73 4.62 13.09
CA GLN A 341 -32.97 5.03 14.47
C GLN A 341 -32.51 3.99 15.51
N THR A 342 -32.60 2.70 15.19
CA THR A 342 -32.19 1.59 16.06
C THR A 342 -30.69 1.35 15.93
N LEU A 343 -30.05 1.59 14.79
CA LEU A 343 -28.59 1.76 14.73
C LEU A 343 -28.20 3.02 15.50
N SER A 344 -28.90 4.14 15.36
CA SER A 344 -28.60 5.36 16.15
C SER A 344 -28.71 5.14 17.67
N ASN A 345 -29.56 4.22 18.13
CA ASN A 345 -29.84 4.02 19.56
C ASN A 345 -29.25 2.74 20.17
N ALA A 346 -29.11 1.66 19.40
CA ALA A 346 -28.50 0.39 19.82
C ALA A 346 -26.99 0.34 19.57
N VAL A 347 -26.48 1.17 18.65
CA VAL A 347 -25.06 1.50 18.60
C VAL A 347 -24.80 2.49 19.73
N GLY A 348 -24.59 1.98 20.94
CA GLY A 348 -24.10 2.80 22.06
C GLY A 348 -22.90 3.62 21.59
N LYS A 349 -22.93 4.93 21.85
CA LYS A 349 -21.94 5.96 21.46
C LYS A 349 -21.15 5.64 20.17
N PRO A 350 -21.42 6.31 19.03
CA PRO A 350 -20.92 5.98 17.68
C PRO A 350 -19.38 5.97 17.49
N GLU A 351 -18.60 6.20 18.54
CA GLU A 351 -17.15 6.32 18.51
C GLU A 351 -16.42 4.97 18.33
N TYR A 352 -17.03 3.83 18.70
CA TYR A 352 -16.33 2.54 18.70
C TYR A 352 -16.81 1.52 17.67
N THR A 353 -17.93 1.75 17.01
CA THR A 353 -18.60 0.76 16.12
C THR A 353 -17.79 0.40 14.87
N PRO A 354 -17.22 1.37 14.12
CA PRO A 354 -16.37 1.06 12.97
C PRO A 354 -15.07 0.38 13.42
N LEU A 355 -14.58 0.71 14.61
CA LEU A 355 -13.37 0.15 15.18
C LEU A 355 -13.60 -1.29 15.63
N VAL A 356 -14.71 -1.60 16.29
CA VAL A 356 -15.08 -2.97 16.69
C VAL A 356 -15.37 -3.80 15.45
N SER A 357 -16.15 -3.31 14.48
CA SER A 357 -16.38 -4.03 13.23
C SER A 357 -15.08 -4.24 12.46
N GLY A 358 -14.25 -3.20 12.28
CA GLY A 358 -12.96 -3.33 11.61
C GLY A 358 -12.00 -4.26 12.33
N LEU A 359 -11.94 -4.21 13.66
CA LEU A 359 -11.13 -5.11 14.48
C LEU A 359 -11.66 -6.54 14.43
N LEU A 360 -12.97 -6.74 14.33
CA LEU A 360 -13.56 -8.07 14.18
C LEU A 360 -13.27 -8.64 12.79
N THR A 361 -13.58 -7.89 11.73
CA THR A 361 -13.48 -8.40 10.36
C THR A 361 -12.04 -8.46 9.89
N TYR A 362 -11.21 -7.47 10.21
CA TYR A 362 -9.81 -7.43 9.80
C TYR A 362 -8.87 -7.89 10.91
N GLY A 363 -9.10 -7.52 12.17
CA GLY A 363 -8.21 -7.95 13.27
C GLY A 363 -8.28 -9.46 13.53
N ILE A 364 -9.45 -10.09 13.44
CA ILE A 364 -9.56 -11.54 13.72
C ILE A 364 -9.20 -12.40 12.49
N LEU A 365 -9.54 -11.98 11.27
CA LEU A 365 -9.20 -12.76 10.07
C LEU A 365 -7.81 -12.39 9.53
N LEU A 366 -7.55 -11.10 9.32
CA LEU A 366 -6.37 -10.61 8.61
C LEU A 366 -5.12 -10.71 9.46
N LEU A 367 -5.18 -10.37 10.76
CA LEU A 367 -3.98 -10.34 11.60
C LEU A 367 -3.35 -11.73 11.73
N PRO A 368 -4.10 -12.79 12.10
CA PRO A 368 -3.51 -14.12 12.14
C PRO A 368 -3.27 -14.70 10.74
N PHE A 369 -3.98 -14.26 9.69
CA PHE A 369 -3.62 -14.59 8.30
C PHE A 369 -2.27 -13.99 7.87
N CYS A 370 -2.01 -12.72 8.18
CA CYS A 370 -0.73 -12.05 7.95
C CYS A 370 0.39 -12.73 8.74
N PHE A 371 0.13 -13.12 10.00
CA PHE A 371 1.08 -13.93 10.76
C PHE A 371 1.36 -15.30 10.11
N SER A 372 0.36 -15.99 9.52
CA SER A 372 0.63 -17.19 8.71
C SER A 372 1.56 -16.89 7.57
N VAL A 373 1.25 -15.85 6.77
CA VAL A 373 2.02 -15.53 5.58
C VAL A 373 3.46 -15.15 5.97
N CYS A 374 3.65 -14.35 7.02
CA CYS A 374 4.98 -14.03 7.54
C CYS A 374 5.76 -15.26 8.01
N ILE A 375 5.10 -16.23 8.67
CA ILE A 375 5.72 -17.48 9.12
C ILE A 375 6.04 -18.37 7.91
N LEU A 376 5.11 -18.54 6.98
CA LEU A 376 5.28 -19.33 5.75
C LEU A 376 6.42 -18.77 4.90
N VAL A 377 6.50 -17.46 4.74
CA VAL A 377 7.57 -16.77 3.99
C VAL A 377 8.92 -16.91 4.70
N ARG A 378 8.97 -16.97 6.03
CA ARG A 378 10.23 -17.23 6.77
C ARG A 378 10.64 -18.70 6.74
N VAL A 379 9.70 -19.64 6.63
CA VAL A 379 9.99 -21.08 6.53
C VAL A 379 10.29 -21.45 5.07
N LYS A 380 11.29 -20.80 4.46
CA LYS A 380 11.65 -20.88 3.02
C LYS A 380 12.02 -22.26 2.46
N ARG A 381 11.95 -23.38 3.21
CA ARG A 381 12.50 -24.65 2.66
C ARG A 381 11.89 -26.01 3.06
N ALA A 382 10.84 -26.09 3.87
CA ALA A 382 10.03 -27.31 4.00
C ALA A 382 8.85 -27.05 4.95
N ILE A 383 7.69 -26.68 4.39
CA ILE A 383 6.44 -26.71 5.12
C ILE A 383 6.06 -28.19 5.25
N THR A 384 6.48 -28.81 6.34
CA THR A 384 6.01 -30.14 6.69
C THR A 384 4.56 -30.03 7.15
N LEU A 385 3.72 -31.00 6.78
CA LEU A 385 2.30 -31.07 7.18
C LEU A 385 2.11 -30.90 8.70
N ARG A 386 3.09 -31.36 9.49
CA ARG A 386 3.21 -31.15 10.93
C ARG A 386 3.28 -29.67 11.33
N LYS A 387 4.16 -28.88 10.71
CA LYS A 387 4.30 -27.45 11.03
C LYS A 387 3.00 -26.70 10.70
N THR A 388 2.35 -27.06 9.59
CA THR A 388 1.06 -26.49 9.19
C THR A 388 -0.05 -26.79 10.20
N THR A 389 -0.18 -28.04 10.63
CA THR A 389 -1.21 -28.44 11.62
C THR A 389 -1.00 -27.83 13.00
N VAL A 390 0.26 -27.75 13.47
CA VAL A 390 0.62 -27.00 14.69
C VAL A 390 0.20 -25.54 14.57
N TRP A 391 0.55 -24.91 13.45
CA TRP A 391 0.26 -23.50 13.22
C TRP A 391 -1.25 -23.22 13.13
N MET A 392 -2.01 -24.03 12.38
CA MET A 392 -3.47 -23.89 12.28
C MET A 392 -4.17 -24.12 13.63
N SER A 393 -3.66 -25.05 14.46
CA SER A 393 -4.19 -25.25 15.82
C SER A 393 -3.94 -24.02 16.70
N LEU A 394 -2.75 -23.42 16.60
CA LEU A 394 -2.44 -22.16 17.29
C LEU A 394 -3.32 -21.02 16.80
N TYR A 395 -3.54 -20.92 15.49
CA TYR A 395 -4.44 -19.95 14.88
C TYR A 395 -5.85 -20.05 15.46
N LEU A 396 -6.44 -21.25 15.47
CA LEU A 396 -7.80 -21.48 15.98
C LEU A 396 -7.91 -21.22 17.50
N CYS A 397 -6.84 -21.50 18.25
CA CYS A 397 -6.74 -21.13 19.65
C CYS A 397 -6.77 -19.60 19.83
N LEU A 398 -5.93 -18.86 19.11
CA LEU A 398 -5.90 -17.39 19.15
C LEU A 398 -7.20 -16.76 18.68
N PHE A 399 -7.82 -17.31 17.64
CA PHE A 399 -9.15 -16.91 17.16
C PHE A 399 -10.19 -17.04 18.27
N SER A 400 -10.22 -18.19 18.94
CA SER A 400 -11.18 -18.48 20.03
C SER A 400 -10.93 -17.59 21.25
N LEU A 401 -9.66 -17.32 21.59
CA LEU A 401 -9.27 -16.37 22.64
C LEU A 401 -9.66 -14.93 22.27
N GLY A 402 -9.51 -14.53 21.01
CA GLY A 402 -9.94 -13.25 20.49
C GLY A 402 -11.45 -13.07 20.61
N ALA A 403 -12.23 -14.06 20.16
CA ALA A 403 -13.68 -14.08 20.33
C ALA A 403 -14.09 -14.02 21.81
N LEU A 404 -13.40 -14.76 22.69
CA LEU A 404 -13.63 -14.72 24.13
C LEU A 404 -13.35 -13.34 24.73
N ALA A 405 -12.21 -12.72 24.38
CA ALA A 405 -11.84 -11.40 24.86
C ALA A 405 -12.82 -10.32 24.38
N LEU A 406 -13.23 -10.38 23.12
CA LEU A 406 -14.22 -9.48 22.54
C LEU A 406 -15.58 -9.64 23.21
N SER A 407 -15.98 -10.89 23.52
CA SER A 407 -17.21 -11.11 24.26
C SER A 407 -17.21 -10.46 25.63
N LYS A 408 -16.06 -10.42 26.32
CA LYS A 408 -15.91 -9.72 27.61
C LYS A 408 -15.95 -8.20 27.45
N VAL A 409 -15.37 -7.65 26.40
CA VAL A 409 -15.34 -6.20 26.13
C VAL A 409 -16.72 -5.69 25.73
N VAL A 410 -17.38 -6.37 24.79
CA VAL A 410 -18.67 -5.95 24.20
C VAL A 410 -19.84 -6.33 25.12
N LYS A 411 -19.65 -7.26 26.06
CA LYS A 411 -20.71 -7.88 26.88
C LYS A 411 -21.81 -8.56 26.04
N LEU A 412 -21.52 -8.81 24.77
CA LEU A 412 -22.38 -9.51 23.82
C LEU A 412 -21.58 -10.66 23.20
N GLU A 413 -22.28 -11.64 22.63
CA GLU A 413 -21.62 -12.69 21.84
C GLU A 413 -21.06 -12.06 20.55
N PRO A 414 -19.77 -12.27 20.22
CA PRO A 414 -19.09 -11.56 19.13
C PRO A 414 -19.68 -11.86 17.74
N MET A 415 -20.18 -13.08 17.50
CA MET A 415 -20.81 -13.45 16.23
C MET A 415 -22.20 -12.80 16.08
N LEU A 416 -22.97 -12.73 17.17
CA LEU A 416 -24.24 -12.03 17.25
C LEU A 416 -24.05 -10.53 17.02
N ALA A 417 -23.06 -9.94 17.69
CA ALA A 417 -22.70 -8.53 17.50
C ALA A 417 -22.31 -8.26 16.04
N LEU A 418 -21.49 -9.14 15.43
CA LEU A 418 -21.12 -8.99 14.03
C LEU A 418 -22.33 -9.07 13.10
N ARG A 419 -23.21 -10.05 13.32
CA ARG A 419 -24.42 -10.24 12.52
C ARG A 419 -25.34 -9.02 12.58
N GLN A 420 -25.60 -8.51 13.78
CA GLN A 420 -26.46 -7.35 14.00
C GLN A 420 -25.92 -6.07 13.36
N HIS A 421 -24.59 -5.92 13.29
CA HIS A 421 -23.96 -4.73 12.72
C HIS A 421 -23.68 -4.84 11.22
N ASN A 422 -23.30 -6.02 10.73
CA ASN A 422 -22.94 -6.25 9.34
C ASN A 422 -23.17 -7.71 8.94
N GLU A 423 -24.39 -8.01 8.51
CA GLU A 423 -24.82 -9.34 8.06
C GLU A 423 -23.93 -9.90 6.94
N SER A 424 -23.58 -9.07 5.94
CA SER A 424 -22.71 -9.50 4.83
C SER A 424 -21.31 -9.91 5.29
N ALA A 425 -20.72 -9.18 6.24
CA ALA A 425 -19.42 -9.53 6.80
C ALA A 425 -19.51 -10.78 7.67
N TYR A 426 -20.62 -10.96 8.39
CA TYR A 426 -20.90 -12.17 9.14
C TYR A 426 -20.99 -13.40 8.23
N GLU A 427 -21.77 -13.35 7.15
CA GLU A 427 -21.89 -14.44 6.18
C GLU A 427 -20.54 -14.78 5.54
N PHE A 428 -19.78 -13.76 5.14
CA PHE A 428 -18.43 -13.94 4.58
C PHE A 428 -17.49 -14.59 5.60
N LEU A 429 -17.54 -14.17 6.87
CA LEU A 429 -16.78 -14.78 7.96
C LEU A 429 -17.19 -16.25 8.15
N GLN A 430 -18.49 -16.58 8.11
CA GLN A 430 -18.95 -17.97 8.24
C GLN A 430 -18.45 -18.86 7.11
N LEU A 431 -18.43 -18.35 5.88
CA LEU A 431 -17.85 -19.07 4.74
C LEU A 431 -16.34 -19.28 4.93
N GLY A 432 -15.63 -18.23 5.37
CA GLY A 432 -14.20 -18.29 5.66
C GLY A 432 -13.85 -19.29 6.76
N VAL A 433 -14.57 -19.27 7.88
CA VAL A 433 -14.37 -20.19 9.01
C VAL A 433 -14.70 -21.63 8.60
N ALA A 434 -15.75 -21.85 7.82
CA ALA A 434 -16.09 -23.19 7.31
C ALA A 434 -14.99 -23.73 6.36
N ALA A 435 -14.54 -22.92 5.41
CA ALA A 435 -13.47 -23.30 4.49
C ALA A 435 -12.15 -23.58 5.22
N PHE A 436 -11.76 -22.70 6.14
CA PHE A 436 -10.55 -22.86 6.93
C PHE A 436 -10.63 -24.06 7.88
N GLY A 437 -11.77 -24.25 8.56
CA GLY A 437 -12.02 -25.39 9.43
C GLY A 437 -11.98 -26.72 8.68
N GLY A 438 -12.55 -26.77 7.47
CA GLY A 438 -12.47 -27.93 6.59
C GLY A 438 -11.04 -28.25 6.16
N LEU A 439 -10.27 -27.22 5.75
CA LEU A 439 -8.85 -27.37 5.41
C LEU A 439 -8.03 -27.86 6.61
N TYR A 440 -8.25 -27.27 7.79
CA TYR A 440 -7.60 -27.69 9.03
C TYR A 440 -7.89 -29.16 9.34
N TYR A 441 -9.15 -29.56 9.33
CA TYR A 441 -9.55 -30.94 9.59
C TYR A 441 -8.92 -31.91 8.60
N PHE A 442 -8.88 -31.53 7.31
CA PHE A 442 -8.21 -32.31 6.28
C PHE A 442 -6.69 -32.45 6.54
N CYS A 443 -6.01 -31.37 6.94
CA CYS A 443 -4.59 -31.43 7.31
C CYS A 443 -4.34 -32.32 8.54
N VAL A 444 -5.20 -32.25 9.55
CA VAL A 444 -5.12 -33.13 10.73
C VAL A 444 -5.36 -34.59 10.33
N TYR A 445 -6.36 -34.86 9.49
CA TYR A 445 -6.63 -36.19 8.95
C TYR A 445 -5.43 -36.76 8.20
N LEU A 446 -4.86 -36.00 7.25
CA LEU A 446 -3.67 -36.44 6.52
C LEU A 446 -2.46 -36.65 7.44
N TYR A 447 -2.29 -35.80 8.44
CA TYR A 447 -1.19 -35.91 9.40
C TYR A 447 -1.33 -37.19 10.23
N THR A 448 -2.50 -37.44 10.81
CA THR A 448 -2.79 -38.64 11.59
C THR A 448 -2.69 -39.89 10.72
N PHE A 449 -3.21 -39.86 9.48
CA PHE A 449 -3.09 -40.95 8.53
C PHE A 449 -1.63 -41.27 8.20
N ALA A 450 -0.83 -40.24 7.90
CA ALA A 450 0.60 -40.40 7.63
C ALA A 450 1.34 -40.99 8.85
N GLN A 451 1.04 -40.56 10.07
CA GLN A 451 1.64 -41.17 11.26
C GLN A 451 1.31 -42.66 11.40
N ILE A 452 0.05 -43.04 11.15
CA ILE A 452 -0.38 -44.44 11.21
C ILE A 452 0.31 -45.29 10.13
N THR A 453 0.43 -44.77 8.90
CA THR A 453 1.03 -45.53 7.80
C THR A 453 2.55 -45.63 7.88
N PHE A 454 3.25 -44.55 8.24
CA PHE A 454 4.72 -44.54 8.28
C PHE A 454 5.33 -45.20 9.52
N GLU A 455 4.64 -45.21 10.67
CA GLU A 455 5.19 -45.82 11.89
C GLU A 455 5.15 -47.36 11.85
N GLY A 456 4.51 -47.98 10.84
CA GLY A 456 4.51 -49.44 10.58
C GLY A 456 3.88 -50.30 11.69
N LYS A 457 3.56 -49.69 12.83
CA LYS A 457 2.94 -50.29 14.00
C LYS A 457 1.50 -49.79 14.01
N CYS A 458 0.56 -50.64 13.61
CA CYS A 458 -0.89 -50.43 13.73
C CYS A 458 -1.35 -50.38 15.20
N THR A 459 -0.54 -49.87 16.12
CA THR A 459 -0.96 -49.62 17.50
C THR A 459 -1.80 -48.35 17.50
N PHE A 460 -3.11 -48.53 17.57
CA PHE A 460 -4.10 -47.47 17.66
C PHE A 460 -3.90 -46.69 18.97
N SER A 461 -3.01 -45.71 18.96
CA SER A 461 -2.76 -44.86 20.13
C SER A 461 -3.94 -43.93 20.36
N PHE A 462 -4.39 -43.80 21.61
CA PHE A 462 -5.41 -42.83 22.02
C PHE A 462 -5.10 -41.40 21.53
N ARG A 463 -3.81 -41.07 21.32
CA ARG A 463 -3.38 -39.79 20.73
C ARG A 463 -4.05 -39.50 19.38
N HIS A 464 -4.04 -40.46 18.46
CA HIS A 464 -4.60 -40.29 17.12
C HIS A 464 -6.11 -40.12 17.18
N VAL A 465 -6.76 -40.81 18.12
CA VAL A 465 -8.19 -40.66 18.39
C VAL A 465 -8.50 -39.25 18.88
N PHE A 466 -7.79 -38.75 19.89
CA PHE A 466 -8.00 -37.38 20.38
C PHE A 466 -7.73 -36.32 19.30
N GLN A 467 -6.71 -36.51 18.46
CA GLN A 467 -6.38 -35.60 17.37
C GLN A 467 -7.51 -35.48 16.33
N LEU A 468 -8.28 -36.55 16.08
CA LEU A 468 -9.40 -36.52 15.14
C LEU A 468 -10.73 -36.13 15.82
N VAL A 469 -11.01 -36.70 16.98
CA VAL A 469 -12.30 -36.55 17.68
C VAL A 469 -12.47 -35.15 18.24
N LEU A 470 -11.42 -34.53 18.80
CA LEU A 470 -11.55 -33.20 19.41
C LEU A 470 -11.87 -32.10 18.36
N PRO A 471 -11.14 -31.98 17.24
CA PRO A 471 -11.55 -31.06 16.16
C PRO A 471 -12.93 -31.37 15.59
N ALA A 472 -13.27 -32.65 15.42
CA ALA A 472 -14.58 -33.04 14.93
C ALA A 472 -15.69 -32.58 15.88
N ALA A 473 -15.53 -32.77 17.19
CA ALA A 473 -16.49 -32.32 18.19
C ALA A 473 -16.68 -30.79 18.16
N VAL A 474 -15.60 -30.03 18.04
CA VAL A 474 -15.67 -28.55 17.90
C VAL A 474 -16.37 -28.17 16.59
N ALA A 475 -16.00 -28.81 15.47
CA ALA A 475 -16.61 -28.53 14.17
C ALA A 475 -18.11 -28.86 14.14
N THR A 476 -18.52 -29.99 14.72
CA THR A 476 -19.93 -30.38 14.85
C THR A 476 -20.70 -29.38 15.72
N HIS A 477 -20.16 -29.01 16.88
CA HIS A 477 -20.81 -28.02 17.75
C HIS A 477 -20.93 -26.66 17.05
N TYR A 478 -19.85 -26.18 16.42
CA TYR A 478 -19.85 -24.94 15.64
C TYR A 478 -20.85 -24.98 14.47
N TYR A 479 -20.93 -26.12 13.77
CA TYR A 479 -21.87 -26.32 12.67
C TYR A 479 -23.32 -26.13 13.13
N TYR A 480 -23.73 -26.78 14.22
CA TYR A 480 -25.11 -26.69 14.70
C TYR A 480 -25.46 -25.33 15.31
N HIS A 481 -24.54 -24.72 16.07
CA HIS A 481 -24.83 -23.52 16.86
C HIS A 481 -24.50 -22.19 16.16
N VAL A 482 -23.70 -22.21 15.09
CA VAL A 482 -23.32 -20.98 14.36
C VAL A 482 -23.65 -21.11 12.89
N TRP A 483 -23.04 -22.06 12.20
CA TRP A 483 -23.11 -22.11 10.74
C TRP A 483 -24.51 -22.45 10.22
N LEU A 484 -25.17 -23.47 10.78
CA LEU A 484 -26.51 -23.90 10.37
C LEU A 484 -27.56 -22.85 10.71
N LEU A 485 -27.38 -22.11 11.82
CA LEU A 485 -28.24 -20.99 12.18
C LEU A 485 -28.02 -19.81 11.24
N ALA A 486 -26.76 -19.50 10.89
CA ALA A 486 -26.43 -18.50 9.89
C ALA A 486 -27.14 -18.78 8.55
N MET A 487 -27.04 -20.02 8.03
CA MET A 487 -27.67 -20.42 6.77
C MET A 487 -29.21 -20.50 6.82
N LYS A 488 -29.80 -20.45 8.01
CA LYS A 488 -31.25 -20.39 8.23
C LYS A 488 -31.75 -18.98 8.55
N ASP A 489 -30.88 -17.99 8.39
CA ASP A 489 -31.13 -16.60 8.78
C ASP A 489 -31.53 -16.44 10.26
N LYS A 490 -31.01 -17.29 11.15
CA LYS A 490 -31.24 -17.25 12.60
C LYS A 490 -30.00 -16.83 13.37
N ASP A 491 -30.20 -16.01 14.39
CA ASP A 491 -29.12 -15.56 15.27
C ASP A 491 -28.29 -16.73 15.83
N PRO A 492 -26.94 -16.58 15.92
CA PRO A 492 -26.09 -17.62 16.46
C PRO A 492 -26.38 -17.84 17.95
N ASP A 493 -26.43 -19.10 18.35
CA ASP A 493 -26.69 -19.52 19.73
C ASP A 493 -25.43 -20.14 20.34
N ILE A 494 -24.44 -19.28 20.61
CA ILE A 494 -23.20 -19.67 21.29
C ILE A 494 -23.08 -18.92 22.61
N GLU A 495 -23.00 -19.67 23.71
CA GLU A 495 -22.59 -19.07 24.97
C GLU A 495 -21.07 -18.84 25.03
N VAL A 496 -20.64 -17.81 25.76
CA VAL A 496 -19.23 -17.41 25.96
C VAL A 496 -18.36 -18.57 26.47
N LYS A 497 -18.92 -19.50 27.25
CA LYS A 497 -18.22 -20.69 27.76
C LYS A 497 -17.70 -21.59 26.64
N HIS A 498 -18.38 -21.64 25.49
CA HIS A 498 -17.96 -22.46 24.36
C HIS A 498 -16.69 -21.90 23.70
N TRP A 499 -16.53 -20.58 23.61
CA TRP A 499 -15.30 -19.95 23.11
C TRP A 499 -14.09 -20.30 23.98
N ALA A 500 -14.27 -20.32 25.31
CA ALA A 500 -13.24 -20.79 26.24
C ALA A 500 -12.95 -22.29 26.06
N GLY A 501 -13.99 -23.11 25.86
CA GLY A 501 -13.85 -24.54 25.55
C GLY A 501 -13.07 -24.79 24.26
N TYR A 502 -13.38 -24.07 23.19
CA TYR A 502 -12.67 -24.16 21.91
C TYR A 502 -11.21 -23.77 22.06
N ALA A 503 -10.92 -22.64 22.75
CA ALA A 503 -9.55 -22.22 23.02
C ALA A 503 -8.77 -23.30 23.78
N GLY A 504 -9.38 -23.90 24.82
CA GLY A 504 -8.76 -24.99 25.58
C GLY A 504 -8.48 -26.24 24.73
N ILE A 505 -9.43 -26.65 23.88
CA ILE A 505 -9.27 -27.80 22.98
C ILE A 505 -8.16 -27.55 21.96
N PHE A 506 -8.15 -26.40 21.28
CA PHE A 506 -7.13 -26.08 20.29
C PHE A 506 -5.75 -25.86 20.92
N PHE A 507 -5.68 -25.32 22.14
CA PHE A 507 -4.45 -25.26 22.91
C PHE A 507 -3.94 -26.65 23.26
N PHE A 508 -4.80 -27.54 23.73
CA PHE A 508 -4.44 -28.93 24.00
C PHE A 508 -3.95 -29.67 22.75
N LEU A 509 -4.62 -29.50 21.61
CA LEU A 509 -4.19 -30.04 20.32
C LEU A 509 -2.84 -29.46 19.89
N PHE A 510 -2.62 -28.16 20.06
CA PHE A 510 -1.33 -27.52 19.83
C PHE A 510 -0.22 -28.14 20.70
N LEU A 511 -0.49 -28.39 21.99
CA LEU A 511 0.45 -29.09 22.87
C LEU A 511 0.70 -30.55 22.44
N LEU A 512 -0.36 -31.27 22.03
CA LEU A 512 -0.23 -32.63 21.51
C LEU A 512 0.66 -32.68 20.24
N PHE A 513 0.47 -31.74 19.31
CA PHE A 513 1.29 -31.68 18.10
C PHE A 513 2.72 -31.19 18.37
N THR A 514 2.98 -30.42 19.43
CA THR A 514 4.32 -29.89 19.73
C THR A 514 5.15 -30.81 20.62
N PHE A 515 4.60 -31.39 21.69
CA PHE A 515 5.39 -32.18 22.65
C PHE A 515 5.76 -33.58 22.17
N PHE A 516 4.85 -34.28 21.49
CA PHE A 516 5.04 -35.69 21.07
C PHE A 516 5.94 -35.88 19.85
N THR A 517 6.71 -34.87 19.61
CA THR A 517 7.24 -34.50 18.31
C THR A 517 8.75 -34.29 18.43
N LYS A 518 9.21 -34.10 19.67
CA LYS A 518 10.60 -34.09 20.13
C LYS A 518 11.09 -35.49 20.54
N SER A 519 10.17 -36.43 20.82
CA SER A 519 10.51 -37.80 21.24
C SER A 519 11.05 -38.65 20.10
N ASN A 520 10.43 -38.63 18.91
CA ASN A 520 10.85 -39.51 17.80
C ASN A 520 12.21 -39.11 17.23
N THR A 521 12.51 -37.81 17.09
CA THR A 521 13.82 -37.35 16.61
C THR A 521 14.99 -37.72 17.52
N ARG A 522 14.74 -38.01 18.81
CA ARG A 522 15.79 -38.48 19.73
C ARG A 522 16.08 -39.97 19.60
N ILE A 523 15.09 -40.76 19.16
CA ILE A 523 15.25 -42.21 18.98
C ILE A 523 16.07 -42.46 17.71
N ASP A 524 15.72 -41.80 16.60
CA ASP A 524 16.46 -41.93 15.34
C ASP A 524 17.93 -41.50 15.46
N LYS A 525 18.20 -40.47 16.27
CA LYS A 525 19.58 -40.01 16.51
C LYS A 525 20.39 -40.99 17.36
N LYS A 526 19.76 -41.66 18.33
CA LYS A 526 20.41 -42.71 19.14
C LYS A 526 20.60 -44.01 18.35
N GLU A 527 19.67 -44.36 17.46
CA GLU A 527 19.85 -45.50 16.56
C GLU A 527 20.95 -45.21 15.52
N GLN A 528 21.03 -44.00 14.97
CA GLN A 528 22.15 -43.62 14.10
C GLN A 528 23.50 -43.56 14.85
N GLU A 529 23.53 -43.09 16.09
CA GLU A 529 24.77 -43.10 16.91
C GLU A 529 25.20 -44.53 17.31
N ASN A 530 24.25 -45.46 17.50
CA ASN A 530 24.56 -46.86 17.83
C ASN A 530 24.88 -47.74 16.61
N VAL A 531 24.63 -47.27 15.39
CA VAL A 531 24.90 -48.02 14.13
C VAL A 531 26.23 -47.60 13.47
N LEU A 532 27.02 -46.70 14.08
CA LEU A 532 28.42 -46.51 13.68
C LEU A 532 29.28 -47.68 14.21
N PRO A 533 29.85 -48.53 13.35
CA PRO A 533 30.72 -49.60 13.80
C PRO A 533 32.02 -49.00 14.34
N VAL A 534 32.39 -49.43 15.55
CA VAL A 534 33.73 -49.28 16.11
C VAL A 534 34.71 -49.96 15.15
N SER A 535 35.30 -49.20 14.23
CA SER A 535 36.45 -49.64 13.45
C SER A 535 37.67 -49.65 14.37
N GLN A 536 37.95 -50.82 14.96
CA GLN A 536 39.26 -51.11 15.55
C GLN A 536 40.35 -50.99 14.47
N PRO A 537 41.46 -50.28 14.73
CA PRO A 537 42.60 -50.29 13.82
C PRO A 537 43.41 -51.57 14.05
N LEU A 538 43.26 -52.56 13.17
CA LEU A 538 44.16 -53.71 13.14
C LEU A 538 45.36 -53.40 12.25
N ASN A 539 46.52 -53.22 12.90
CA ASN A 539 47.84 -53.22 12.29
C ASN A 539 48.11 -54.57 11.59
N GLN A 540 48.60 -54.55 10.34
CA GLN A 540 49.88 -55.16 9.89
C GLN A 540 50.00 -55.28 8.34
N PRO A 541 51.23 -55.47 7.79
CA PRO A 541 51.68 -54.80 6.57
C PRO A 541 51.97 -55.73 5.37
N LEU A 542 52.22 -55.07 4.21
CA LEU A 542 53.11 -55.44 3.09
C LEU A 542 52.99 -56.86 2.47
N LEU A 543 52.57 -56.95 1.19
CA LEU A 543 53.48 -57.07 0.05
C LEU A 543 52.71 -57.21 -1.29
N ASN A 544 53.10 -56.37 -2.25
CA ASN A 544 53.38 -56.62 -3.66
C ASN A 544 52.65 -57.71 -4.49
N GLN A 545 52.29 -57.22 -5.69
CA GLN A 545 52.37 -57.85 -7.01
C GLN A 545 51.13 -58.61 -7.55
N SER A 546 50.59 -57.99 -8.60
CA SER A 546 49.88 -58.53 -9.77
C SER A 546 50.70 -59.59 -10.54
N PRO A 547 50.28 -60.11 -11.71
CA PRO A 547 49.00 -60.02 -12.44
C PRO A 547 48.52 -61.39 -13.01
N THR A 548 47.48 -61.29 -13.86
CA THR A 548 47.19 -62.09 -15.08
C THR A 548 46.42 -63.42 -14.99
N GLU A 549 45.37 -63.42 -15.83
CA GLU A 549 44.95 -64.46 -16.78
C GLU A 549 44.16 -65.70 -16.29
N ASP A 550 42.91 -65.70 -16.79
CA ASP A 550 42.32 -66.72 -17.65
C ASP A 550 42.02 -68.14 -17.16
N MET A 551 40.77 -68.49 -17.50
CA MET A 551 40.32 -69.75 -18.08
C MET A 551 39.91 -70.91 -17.15
N ASP A 552 38.90 -71.60 -17.71
CA ASP A 552 38.51 -72.99 -17.55
C ASP A 552 37.56 -73.41 -16.42
N ASP A 553 36.31 -73.55 -16.85
CA ASP A 553 35.60 -74.82 -17.01
C ASP A 553 35.18 -75.68 -15.80
N VAL A 554 34.17 -76.50 -16.10
CA VAL A 554 33.77 -77.76 -15.45
C VAL A 554 32.59 -77.69 -14.44
N LYS A 555 31.40 -77.73 -15.04
CA LYS A 555 30.37 -78.79 -14.92
C LYS A 555 30.31 -79.73 -13.70
N ASN A 556 29.04 -79.97 -13.31
CA ASN A 556 28.41 -81.24 -12.85
C ASN A 556 28.75 -81.72 -11.43
N ASP A 557 27.87 -82.37 -10.65
CA ASP A 557 26.47 -82.81 -10.73
C ASP A 557 26.08 -83.31 -9.30
N GLU A 558 24.84 -83.77 -9.14
CA GLU A 558 24.30 -84.66 -8.08
C GLU A 558 23.81 -83.95 -6.80
N HIS A 559 22.67 -84.24 -6.17
CA HIS A 559 21.57 -85.23 -6.21
C HIS A 559 20.49 -84.64 -5.25
N SER A 560 19.26 -85.11 -5.05
CA SER A 560 18.19 -85.80 -5.78
C SER A 560 17.00 -85.82 -4.79
N ASN A 561 15.79 -86.10 -5.29
CA ASN A 561 14.53 -86.42 -4.59
C ASN A 561 13.71 -85.23 -4.04
N GLY A 562 12.42 -85.09 -4.31
CA GLY A 562 11.48 -85.93 -5.05
C GLY A 562 10.04 -85.67 -4.54
N VAL A 563 9.06 -85.89 -5.42
CA VAL A 563 7.59 -85.96 -5.19
C VAL A 563 6.92 -84.58 -5.02
N GLY A 564 6.02 -84.05 -5.89
CA GLY A 564 4.84 -84.56 -6.62
C GLY A 564 3.68 -83.58 -6.27
N ASN A 565 2.71 -83.15 -7.08
CA ASN A 565 2.20 -83.58 -8.37
C ASN A 565 1.20 -82.50 -8.91
N SER A 566 1.17 -82.27 -10.23
CA SER A 566 0.03 -81.88 -11.13
C SER A 566 -0.80 -80.61 -10.85
N LYS A 567 -1.18 -79.72 -11.79
CA LYS A 567 -1.67 -79.84 -13.18
C LYS A 567 -1.56 -78.44 -13.83
N GLU A 568 -1.00 -78.30 -15.05
CA GLU A 568 -1.74 -78.22 -16.34
C GLU A 568 -2.30 -76.79 -16.59
N LYS A 569 -2.07 -76.05 -17.68
CA LYS A 569 -1.92 -76.40 -19.10
C LYS A 569 -1.44 -75.15 -19.88
N LYS A 570 -0.45 -75.34 -20.76
CA LYS A 570 -0.35 -74.90 -22.19
C LYS A 570 -0.68 -73.43 -22.53
N SER A 571 -0.02 -72.70 -23.42
CA SER A 571 1.02 -72.91 -24.45
C SER A 571 1.06 -71.57 -25.23
N LYS A 572 1.99 -71.16 -26.08
CA LYS A 572 3.09 -71.78 -26.83
C LYS A 572 3.77 -70.60 -27.56
N LYS A 573 5.10 -70.67 -27.66
CA LYS A 573 5.93 -70.50 -28.89
C LYS A 573 5.64 -69.28 -29.78
N SER A 574 6.60 -68.56 -30.35
CA SER A 574 8.05 -68.65 -30.60
C SER A 574 8.23 -67.73 -31.83
N LYS A 575 9.32 -67.05 -32.18
CA LYS A 575 10.70 -67.52 -32.39
C LYS A 575 11.36 -66.40 -33.23
N LYS A 576 12.65 -66.14 -32.97
CA LYS A 576 13.76 -65.94 -33.96
C LYS A 576 13.62 -64.79 -34.99
N LYS A 577 14.65 -64.04 -35.37
CA LYS A 577 16.09 -63.99 -35.09
C LYS A 577 16.66 -62.80 -35.91
N LYS A 578 17.80 -62.27 -35.45
CA LYS A 578 19.00 -61.81 -36.21
C LYS A 578 19.11 -60.36 -36.74
N HIS A 579 20.21 -59.74 -36.27
CA HIS A 579 21.24 -58.90 -36.94
C HIS A 579 20.83 -57.52 -37.50
N LYS A 580 21.71 -56.51 -37.65
CA LYS A 580 22.99 -56.05 -37.05
C LYS A 580 23.29 -54.73 -37.82
N HIS A 581 23.75 -53.70 -37.10
CA HIS A 581 24.44 -52.46 -37.57
C HIS A 581 23.69 -51.37 -38.37
N GLY A 582 23.65 -50.17 -37.79
CA GLY A 582 24.54 -49.05 -38.18
C GLY A 582 23.99 -47.96 -39.13
N HIS A 583 23.72 -46.77 -38.57
CA HIS A 583 23.77 -45.39 -39.11
C HIS A 583 23.41 -45.14 -40.60
N LYS A 584 22.53 -44.21 -40.99
CA LYS A 584 22.52 -42.76 -40.71
C LYS A 584 21.33 -42.10 -41.48
N VAL A 585 20.81 -40.98 -40.96
CA VAL A 585 20.20 -39.81 -41.67
C VAL A 585 18.70 -39.85 -42.07
N ALA A 586 17.99 -38.93 -41.39
CA ALA A 586 16.92 -38.00 -41.80
C ALA A 586 15.48 -38.46 -42.14
N GLU A 587 14.58 -37.79 -41.39
CA GLU A 587 13.34 -37.11 -41.81
C GLU A 587 11.98 -37.78 -41.61
N ALA A 588 11.10 -36.97 -40.99
CA ALA A 588 9.63 -36.98 -41.01
C ALA A 588 8.87 -37.97 -40.12
N LEU A 589 8.58 -37.54 -38.88
CA LEU A 589 7.22 -37.22 -38.37
C LEU A 589 7.21 -37.35 -36.84
N ASP A 590 7.45 -36.21 -36.20
CA ASP A 590 7.31 -35.97 -34.76
C ASP A 590 6.16 -34.98 -34.59
N ASN A 591 5.16 -35.34 -33.77
CA ASN A 591 4.05 -34.57 -33.20
C ASN A 591 3.44 -35.52 -32.14
N ASP A 592 3.13 -35.17 -30.89
CA ASP A 592 3.00 -33.88 -30.22
C ASP A 592 3.11 -34.16 -28.71
N ALA A 593 4.09 -33.55 -28.03
CA ALA A 593 4.10 -33.39 -26.58
C ALA A 593 4.79 -32.07 -26.25
N THR A 594 4.07 -30.98 -26.48
CA THR A 594 4.53 -29.61 -26.25
C THR A 594 4.69 -29.36 -24.75
N LEU A 595 5.94 -29.38 -24.29
CA LEU A 595 6.37 -28.69 -23.08
C LEU A 595 6.25 -27.18 -23.35
N MET A 596 5.45 -26.46 -22.57
CA MET A 596 5.49 -25.00 -22.54
C MET A 596 6.73 -24.55 -21.76
N GLU A 597 7.81 -24.26 -22.46
CA GLU A 597 8.86 -23.38 -21.96
C GLU A 597 8.29 -21.95 -21.89
N PHE A 598 8.18 -21.42 -20.69
CA PHE A 598 7.94 -19.99 -20.49
C PHE A 598 9.25 -19.26 -20.77
N GLU A 599 9.37 -18.69 -21.97
CA GLU A 599 10.35 -17.64 -22.22
C GLU A 599 10.10 -16.48 -21.24
N ALA A 600 11.14 -16.09 -20.52
CA ALA A 600 11.10 -14.95 -19.61
C ALA A 600 10.87 -13.68 -20.43
N ILE A 601 9.65 -13.17 -20.41
CA ILE A 601 9.32 -11.87 -21.00
C ILE A 601 10.12 -10.81 -20.25
N GLU A 602 11.01 -10.11 -20.96
CA GLU A 602 11.79 -9.02 -20.39
C GLU A 602 10.85 -7.96 -19.78
N PRO A 603 11.13 -7.49 -18.55
CA PRO A 603 10.25 -6.58 -17.82
C PRO A 603 9.96 -5.27 -18.55
N GLU A 604 10.82 -4.85 -19.48
CA GLU A 604 10.61 -3.67 -20.33
C GLU A 604 9.44 -3.85 -21.30
N HIS A 605 9.25 -5.05 -21.85
CA HIS A 605 8.16 -5.33 -22.79
C HIS A 605 6.81 -5.37 -22.04
N LEU A 606 6.78 -5.88 -20.80
CA LEU A 606 5.59 -5.86 -19.95
C LEU A 606 5.20 -4.42 -19.57
N MET A 607 6.18 -3.56 -19.30
CA MET A 607 5.91 -2.15 -18.99
C MET A 607 5.38 -1.39 -20.21
N GLU A 608 5.91 -1.62 -21.42
CA GLU A 608 5.39 -1.00 -22.65
C GLU A 608 3.95 -1.46 -22.97
N GLU A 609 3.60 -2.72 -22.67
CA GLU A 609 2.23 -3.21 -22.83
C GLU A 609 1.25 -2.64 -21.81
N VAL A 610 1.64 -2.57 -20.52
CA VAL A 610 0.82 -1.96 -19.47
C VAL A 610 0.57 -0.48 -19.75
N GLU A 611 1.60 0.26 -20.19
CA GLU A 611 1.46 1.67 -20.56
C GLU A 611 0.54 1.85 -21.78
N THR A 612 0.60 0.94 -22.75
CA THR A 612 -0.26 0.98 -23.94
C THR A 612 -1.72 0.67 -23.60
N ILE A 613 -1.97 -0.26 -22.67
CA ILE A 613 -3.32 -0.58 -22.17
C ILE A 613 -3.88 0.60 -21.35
N ALA A 614 -3.05 1.22 -20.50
CA ALA A 614 -3.44 2.40 -19.74
C ALA A 614 -3.77 3.59 -20.66
N GLU A 615 -2.96 3.81 -21.70
CA GLU A 615 -3.21 4.86 -22.69
C GLU A 615 -4.52 4.59 -23.45
N ALA A 616 -4.78 3.34 -23.87
CA ALA A 616 -6.04 2.94 -24.50
C ALA A 616 -7.27 3.21 -23.62
N ALA A 617 -7.17 2.91 -22.34
CA ALA A 617 -8.23 3.18 -21.38
C ALA A 617 -8.50 4.69 -21.22
N THR A 618 -7.47 5.54 -21.33
CA THR A 618 -7.62 6.99 -21.17
C THR A 618 -8.06 7.73 -22.43
N THR A 619 -7.69 7.25 -23.61
CA THR A 619 -7.98 7.95 -24.88
C THR A 619 -9.21 7.38 -25.60
N GLY A 620 -9.64 6.16 -25.27
CA GLY A 620 -10.69 5.45 -26.01
C GLY A 620 -10.25 4.98 -27.41
N GLU A 621 -8.97 5.11 -27.75
CA GLU A 621 -8.40 4.59 -29.01
C GLU A 621 -8.14 3.08 -28.88
N SER A 622 -8.18 2.35 -30.00
CA SER A 622 -7.83 0.93 -29.96
C SER A 622 -6.35 0.74 -29.60
N ILE A 623 -6.03 -0.33 -28.89
CA ILE A 623 -4.63 -0.70 -28.54
C ILE A 623 -3.75 -0.76 -29.81
N HIS A 624 -4.33 -1.23 -30.93
CA HIS A 624 -3.65 -1.30 -32.22
C HIS A 624 -3.27 0.11 -32.75
N ASP A 625 -4.16 1.09 -32.65
CA ASP A 625 -3.90 2.46 -33.12
C ASP A 625 -2.87 3.18 -32.25
N ILE A 626 -2.86 2.90 -30.94
CA ILE A 626 -1.85 3.44 -30.02
C ILE A 626 -0.48 2.80 -30.29
N LYS A 627 -0.42 1.47 -30.50
CA LYS A 627 0.83 0.79 -30.89
C LYS A 627 1.36 1.37 -32.22
N LYS A 628 0.48 1.59 -33.20
CA LYS A 628 0.83 2.21 -34.50
C LYS A 628 1.37 3.63 -34.34
N ARG A 629 0.72 4.46 -33.50
CA ARG A 629 1.16 5.84 -33.20
C ARG A 629 2.49 5.88 -32.46
N LYS A 630 2.72 5.02 -31.47
CA LYS A 630 3.99 4.89 -30.74
C LYS A 630 5.12 4.46 -31.69
N ALA A 631 4.85 3.48 -32.56
CA ALA A 631 5.80 3.05 -33.58
C ALA A 631 6.17 4.18 -34.57
N GLU A 632 5.19 4.98 -34.99
CA GLU A 632 5.42 6.13 -35.86
C GLU A 632 6.25 7.23 -35.17
N LYS A 633 5.99 7.51 -33.88
CA LYS A 633 6.83 8.42 -33.07
C LYS A 633 8.26 7.90 -32.93
N LYS A 634 8.45 6.59 -32.67
CA LYS A 634 9.80 5.97 -32.62
C LYS A 634 10.52 6.12 -33.97
N ARG A 635 9.83 5.91 -35.10
CA ARG A 635 10.38 6.13 -36.46
C ARG A 635 10.76 7.59 -36.71
N LYS A 636 9.90 8.55 -36.35
CA LYS A 636 10.18 9.99 -36.48
C LYS A 636 11.36 10.43 -35.60
N LYS A 637 11.46 9.92 -34.37
CA LYS A 637 12.61 10.19 -33.48
C LYS A 637 13.91 9.62 -34.06
N LYS A 638 13.88 8.39 -34.58
CA LYS A 638 15.06 7.76 -35.22
C LYS A 638 15.48 8.50 -36.50
N ALA A 639 14.53 8.98 -37.30
CA ALA A 639 14.82 9.81 -38.47
C ALA A 639 15.40 11.18 -38.08
N LYS A 640 14.89 11.80 -37.01
CA LYS A 640 15.39 13.09 -36.51
C LYS A 640 16.81 12.97 -35.94
N ASN A 641 17.12 11.88 -35.22
CA ASN A 641 18.47 11.62 -34.74
C ASN A 641 19.45 11.35 -35.90
N LYS A 642 19.05 10.56 -36.91
CA LYS A 642 19.86 10.38 -38.12
C LYS A 642 20.13 11.68 -38.88
N LEU A 643 19.14 12.58 -38.93
CA LEU A 643 19.31 13.89 -39.54
C LEU A 643 20.25 14.79 -38.71
N ALA A 644 20.17 14.71 -37.38
CA ALA A 644 21.09 15.43 -36.50
C ALA A 644 22.53 14.90 -36.61
N GLU A 645 22.71 13.58 -36.74
CA GLU A 645 24.01 12.95 -37.00
C GLU A 645 24.58 13.36 -38.37
N SER A 646 23.74 13.48 -39.41
CA SER A 646 24.22 13.97 -40.72
C SER A 646 24.60 15.45 -40.72
N TYR A 647 24.04 16.26 -39.82
CA TYR A 647 24.44 17.67 -39.66
C TYR A 647 25.70 17.84 -38.80
N SER A 648 26.04 16.87 -37.94
CA SER A 648 27.29 16.91 -37.18
C SER A 648 28.50 16.45 -38.00
N GLU A 649 28.31 15.65 -39.05
CA GLU A 649 29.41 15.21 -39.93
C GLU A 649 29.84 16.32 -40.92
N ASP A 650 28.94 17.23 -41.32
CA ASP A 650 29.27 18.32 -42.26
C ASP A 650 30.01 19.52 -41.60
N ASP A 651 29.93 19.67 -40.27
CA ASP A 651 30.63 20.75 -39.53
C ASP A 651 32.13 20.42 -39.28
N ASP A 652 32.51 19.14 -39.23
CA ASP A 652 33.91 18.72 -39.06
C ASP A 652 34.75 18.89 -40.35
N ASP A 653 34.11 18.87 -41.54
CA ASP A 653 34.81 19.10 -42.81
C ASP A 653 35.08 20.60 -43.10
N LEU A 654 34.30 21.51 -42.50
CA LEU A 654 34.51 22.97 -42.59
C LEU A 654 35.66 23.47 -41.70
N GLU A 655 35.98 22.77 -40.61
CA GLU A 655 37.10 23.11 -39.74
C GLU A 655 38.45 22.63 -40.32
N THR A 656 38.42 21.66 -41.23
CA THR A 656 39.62 21.13 -41.91
C THR A 656 40.01 21.95 -43.16
N GLN A 657 39.07 22.68 -43.79
CA GLN A 657 39.38 23.61 -44.89
C GLN A 657 39.86 25.01 -44.45
N LYS A 658 39.70 25.39 -43.18
CA LYS A 658 40.22 26.68 -42.64
C LYS A 658 41.66 26.63 -42.13
N LYS A 659 42.32 25.47 -42.19
CA LYS A 659 43.74 25.27 -41.85
C LYS A 659 44.60 24.83 -43.04
N GLY A 660 44.28 25.36 -44.23
CA GLY A 660 45.12 25.29 -45.44
C GLY A 660 45.61 26.66 -45.83
#